data_AF-A0A1Y4QNQ2-F1
#
_entry.id   AF-A0A1Y4QNQ2-F1
#
_cell.length_a   1.000
_cell.length_b   1.000
_cell.length_c   1.000
_cell.angle_alpha   90.00
_cell.angle_beta   90.00
_cell.angle_gamma   90.00
#
_symmetry.space_group_name_H-M   'P 1'
#
loop_
_entity.id
_entity.type
_entity.pdbx_description
1 polymer ?
#
loop_
_entity_poly.entity_id
_entity_poly.type
_entity_poly.pdbx_seq_one_letter_code
_entity_poly.pdbx_strand_id
1 'polypeptide(L)'
;MKIKKIMVALLITSFMLTQSLQVNAYNNMNYSVQSKQLETLEGVEITKLNWNSSDWASGLEFPEIDKYSQDDKINNYAISIDTVIVNNQQYKKDINDENQNYVFEISAYGLRIKPGAFINGENVVVIKAPGYKDKEIIFNKNGNLYTLVSQKNISEDNVLNYDKLDEKITEAKNISQGDKNDAAFDKLKQAISAAETIRYSATSQQEIDSALEELITAIDEFNNSDIDISDNLKDGVYTLNFTAKQDGKDEVSMLQGVFDEKVKLVVTNGKMKLSMLNISLAPFLLDFSIESNGIYPKAEIIKKGEPELDGTYNLQEFVMDIKNLEVTHKGAVLVTMMGGQITDIGNYEKYTKLDITFDKKIIAGWTGYQYEIDSQQQPEGNELLTSVLVKKGYDTNNDQKISKEELQQIEGYLDLSNCKLDDISMLKDLSSKVTTLDISANNIKSLPDNLLDNMTGLINFYAQANKIDTIPVNFFDNNSKLEWISLSSNNIKKISNNIFNGVTALKELSLENNKITEIEENAFEGLTNLEALSLSSNELDNINEKILSNVPNLTMLFLDNNNLTSVPDGVEKLILLNQLYLDKNNISEIKKSSFTTLADLKTISLKSNEIKMIEDGAFSNNTKLESLYLYDNNLTEFKITYLPENISLNILDIQLNYIDSISEEVKALLTTNKFNPQKIDSKITLENDNNTLLKWSQNFSALDLLYWYDSTTSAIVDEITSKKDYLEFIKNSGYDGWEITDILNEEGYDWDIEVILQCKDINGEYQNVDSILESDSNEMMKGQFNIKKSGTYRIVKNIYCSTYGNKEYKFSVISNDLFVEKNITTESKFTQDGTYSVEVDLWNASKDQPSMAADAIDKTATVVVKDGIATMYITTKEMTLGTIKASLQELYIGSINGDYKSNPATIVNKDSNGNPNMWSFTLPNEDELIDVVVNPHVAIMGNSDIAARLKVDYSTLKFISESTDNPEVPQTDDSSKTDVNTPPVTSNDNVTATTDKNAISSVKTGDKKNLELFGLMILIPIGVIKLLKNRNLLKS
;
A
#
# COMPACT_ATOMS: atom_id res chain seq x y z
N MET A 1 7.33 -77.95 -41.32
CA MET A 1 6.19 -78.86 -41.53
C MET A 1 5.02 -77.99 -41.93
N LYS A 2 4.48 -78.27 -43.12
CA LYS A 2 3.18 -77.89 -43.66
C LYS A 2 2.79 -76.41 -43.59
N ILE A 3 2.97 -75.64 -44.65
CA ILE A 3 2.12 -75.66 -45.86
C ILE A 3 0.66 -75.42 -45.49
N LYS A 4 0.10 -74.32 -46.00
CA LYS A 4 -1.17 -74.25 -46.76
C LYS A 4 -1.95 -73.00 -46.32
N LYS A 5 -2.47 -72.16 -47.23
CA LYS A 5 -2.44 -72.18 -48.70
C LYS A 5 -3.14 -70.89 -49.13
N ILE A 6 -2.58 -70.27 -50.17
CA ILE A 6 -3.32 -69.76 -51.33
C ILE A 6 -4.09 -68.46 -51.03
N MET A 7 -3.50 -67.27 -51.23
CA MET A 7 -2.70 -66.83 -52.39
C MET A 7 -3.50 -66.94 -53.69
N VAL A 8 -3.26 -65.96 -54.55
CA VAL A 8 -3.52 -65.98 -55.98
C VAL A 8 -4.95 -65.53 -56.32
N ALA A 9 -5.15 -64.39 -56.97
CA ALA A 9 -4.25 -63.74 -57.91
C ALA A 9 -4.44 -62.21 -57.83
N LEU A 10 -3.39 -61.43 -57.50
CA LEU A 10 -2.28 -61.08 -58.42
C LEU A 10 -2.84 -60.15 -59.50
N LEU A 11 -2.43 -58.89 -59.62
CA LEU A 11 -1.08 -58.36 -59.92
C LEU A 11 -1.38 -56.89 -60.34
N ILE A 12 -0.65 -55.80 -60.09
CA ILE A 12 0.77 -55.46 -60.15
C ILE A 12 0.79 -53.99 -59.69
N THR A 13 1.40 -53.63 -58.57
CA THR A 13 2.79 -53.12 -58.47
C THR A 13 3.17 -52.00 -59.43
N SER A 14 3.38 -50.84 -58.81
CA SER A 14 4.65 -50.10 -58.89
C SER A 14 4.87 -49.11 -60.04
N PHE A 15 5.26 -47.92 -59.58
CA PHE A 15 6.58 -47.34 -59.81
C PHE A 15 6.71 -46.20 -60.82
N MET A 16 7.55 -45.26 -60.35
CA MET A 16 8.52 -44.45 -61.10
C MET A 16 8.01 -43.11 -61.63
N LEU A 17 8.44 -42.02 -60.97
CA LEU A 17 9.66 -41.23 -61.28
C LEU A 17 9.37 -40.32 -62.49
N THR A 18 9.54 -39.00 -62.42
CA THR A 18 10.74 -38.22 -62.09
C THR A 18 10.34 -36.76 -61.80
N GLN A 19 10.91 -36.09 -60.77
CA GLN A 19 11.90 -34.98 -60.89
C GLN A 19 11.67 -34.05 -62.11
N SER A 20 11.70 -32.71 -62.06
CA SER A 20 12.33 -31.68 -61.22
C SER A 20 11.84 -30.33 -61.80
N LEU A 21 11.76 -29.20 -61.09
CA LEU A 21 12.83 -28.21 -60.93
C LEU A 21 12.26 -27.00 -60.17
N GLN A 22 13.13 -26.37 -59.40
CA GLN A 22 12.97 -25.12 -58.67
C GLN A 22 12.54 -23.95 -59.59
N VAL A 23 11.90 -22.92 -59.00
CA VAL A 23 12.49 -21.57 -58.79
C VAL A 23 11.40 -20.63 -58.28
N ASN A 24 11.70 -19.97 -57.16
CA ASN A 24 11.00 -18.81 -56.61
C ASN A 24 10.89 -17.68 -57.64
N ALA A 25 9.68 -17.19 -57.88
CA ALA A 25 9.36 -15.78 -58.09
C ALA A 25 7.84 -15.61 -58.28
N TYR A 26 7.08 -15.55 -57.18
CA TYR A 26 5.73 -14.98 -57.22
C TYR A 26 5.80 -13.55 -56.69
N ASN A 27 6.06 -12.63 -57.62
CA ASN A 27 5.69 -11.22 -57.46
C ASN A 27 4.32 -11.02 -58.12
N ASN A 28 3.43 -10.39 -57.36
CA ASN A 28 2.31 -9.56 -57.80
C ASN A 28 1.42 -10.13 -58.94
N MET A 29 0.37 -10.84 -58.55
CA MET A 29 -0.92 -10.63 -59.19
C MET A 29 -1.89 -10.04 -58.17
N ASN A 30 -2.09 -8.72 -58.32
CA ASN A 30 -3.27 -8.02 -57.83
C ASN A 30 -4.51 -8.78 -58.31
N TYR A 31 -5.21 -9.47 -57.41
CA TYR A 31 -6.62 -9.75 -57.61
C TYR A 31 -7.37 -8.50 -57.17
N SER A 32 -7.69 -7.64 -58.14
CA SER A 32 -8.72 -6.62 -57.96
C SER A 32 -10.03 -7.34 -57.65
N VAL A 33 -10.53 -7.20 -56.43
CA VAL A 33 -11.92 -7.54 -56.10
C VAL A 33 -12.78 -6.59 -56.91
N GLN A 34 -13.34 -7.05 -58.03
CA GLN A 34 -14.48 -6.37 -58.61
C GLN A 34 -15.63 -6.54 -57.63
N SER A 35 -16.01 -5.46 -56.95
CA SER A 35 -17.31 -5.36 -56.31
C SER A 35 -18.36 -5.70 -57.36
N LYS A 36 -19.08 -6.80 -57.15
CA LYS A 36 -20.19 -7.16 -58.02
C LYS A 36 -21.31 -6.18 -57.68
N GLN A 37 -21.46 -5.11 -58.46
CA GLN A 37 -22.65 -4.27 -58.41
C GLN A 37 -23.85 -5.15 -58.76
N LEU A 38 -24.67 -5.44 -57.76
CA LEU A 38 -26.02 -5.93 -57.96
C LEU A 38 -26.90 -4.69 -58.06
N GLU A 39 -27.69 -4.59 -59.14
CA GLU A 39 -28.78 -3.62 -59.20
C GLU A 39 -29.64 -3.85 -57.96
N THR A 40 -29.78 -2.83 -57.11
CA THR A 40 -30.74 -2.91 -56.01
C THR A 40 -32.12 -3.05 -56.60
N LEU A 41 -32.84 -4.06 -56.13
CA LEU A 41 -34.16 -4.36 -56.65
C LEU A 41 -35.09 -3.20 -56.33
N GLU A 42 -35.97 -2.86 -57.27
CA GLU A 42 -37.03 -1.89 -56.98
C GLU A 42 -38.09 -2.57 -56.12
N GLY A 43 -38.51 -1.88 -55.05
CA GLY A 43 -39.61 -2.37 -54.22
C GLY A 43 -40.93 -2.41 -54.98
N VAL A 44 -41.95 -3.02 -54.38
CA VAL A 44 -43.27 -3.19 -55.00
C VAL A 44 -43.95 -1.84 -55.26
N GLU A 45 -44.55 -1.69 -56.44
CA GLU A 45 -45.32 -0.49 -56.81
C GLU A 45 -46.65 -0.44 -56.04
N ILE A 46 -46.93 0.69 -55.41
CA ILE A 46 -48.15 0.90 -54.63
C ILE A 46 -49.22 1.53 -55.51
N THR A 47 -50.39 0.90 -55.61
CA THR A 47 -51.49 1.38 -56.45
C THR A 47 -52.72 1.79 -55.63
N LYS A 48 -52.81 1.36 -54.37
CA LYS A 48 -53.93 1.64 -53.47
C LYS A 48 -53.46 1.77 -52.01
N LEU A 49 -54.25 2.51 -51.23
CA LEU A 49 -54.11 2.63 -49.79
C LEU A 49 -55.44 2.28 -49.14
N ASN A 50 -55.42 1.44 -48.12
CA ASN A 50 -56.63 1.03 -47.40
C ASN A 50 -56.51 1.45 -45.93
N TRP A 51 -57.56 2.05 -45.37
CA TRP A 51 -57.63 2.26 -43.93
C TRP A 51 -58.42 1.12 -43.27
N ASN A 52 -57.77 0.40 -42.36
CA ASN A 52 -58.44 -0.58 -41.53
C ASN A 52 -58.88 0.09 -40.22
N SER A 53 -60.16 -0.05 -39.87
CA SER A 53 -60.78 0.56 -38.69
C SER A 53 -61.04 -0.42 -37.54
N SER A 54 -60.58 -1.67 -37.65
CA SER A 54 -60.77 -2.69 -36.61
C SER A 54 -59.91 -2.39 -35.38
N ASP A 55 -60.44 -2.49 -34.16
CA ASP A 55 -59.78 -2.06 -32.92
C ASP A 55 -58.36 -2.64 -32.72
N TRP A 56 -58.16 -3.92 -33.04
CA TRP A 56 -56.87 -4.62 -32.90
C TRP A 56 -55.98 -4.54 -34.16
N ALA A 57 -56.50 -4.03 -35.27
CA ALA A 57 -55.85 -4.02 -36.59
C ALA A 57 -55.90 -2.63 -37.27
N SER A 58 -56.13 -1.57 -36.50
CA SER A 58 -56.29 -0.22 -37.03
C SER A 58 -54.99 0.31 -37.63
N GLY A 59 -55.03 0.87 -38.83
CA GLY A 59 -53.83 1.38 -39.50
C GLY A 59 -54.02 1.59 -41.00
N LEU A 60 -53.06 2.28 -41.60
CA LEU A 60 -52.98 2.44 -43.06
C LEU A 60 -52.25 1.23 -43.64
N GLU A 61 -52.94 0.52 -44.51
CA GLU A 61 -52.48 -0.70 -45.18
C GLU A 61 -52.02 -0.40 -46.60
N PHE A 62 -50.90 -1.04 -46.97
CA PHE A 62 -50.31 -1.11 -48.31
C PHE A 62 -50.42 -2.57 -48.77
N PRO A 63 -51.56 -2.99 -49.34
CA PRO A 63 -51.87 -4.40 -49.58
C PRO A 63 -50.89 -5.10 -50.52
N GLU A 64 -50.23 -4.35 -51.39
CA GLU A 64 -49.24 -4.86 -52.34
C GLU A 64 -47.93 -5.30 -51.67
N ILE A 65 -47.65 -4.90 -50.43
CA ILE A 65 -46.48 -5.33 -49.67
C ILE A 65 -46.85 -6.55 -48.81
N ASP A 66 -47.15 -7.67 -49.45
CA ASP A 66 -47.66 -8.88 -48.81
C ASP A 66 -46.57 -9.94 -48.61
N LYS A 67 -46.24 -10.22 -47.34
CA LYS A 67 -45.25 -11.24 -46.95
C LYS A 67 -45.69 -12.69 -47.17
N TYR A 68 -46.94 -12.93 -47.57
CA TYR A 68 -47.46 -14.25 -47.93
C TYR A 68 -47.82 -14.36 -49.42
N SER A 69 -47.43 -13.36 -50.22
CA SER A 69 -47.60 -13.39 -51.67
C SER A 69 -46.94 -14.63 -52.28
N GLN A 70 -47.60 -15.22 -53.28
CA GLN A 70 -47.04 -16.32 -54.10
C GLN A 70 -46.06 -15.79 -55.17
N ASP A 71 -45.95 -14.47 -55.32
CA ASP A 71 -44.91 -13.85 -56.13
C ASP A 71 -43.68 -13.63 -55.23
N ASP A 72 -42.62 -14.40 -55.49
CA ASP A 72 -41.37 -14.37 -54.73
C ASP A 72 -40.76 -12.96 -54.67
N LYS A 73 -40.98 -12.09 -55.67
CA LYS A 73 -40.46 -10.71 -55.65
C LYS A 73 -41.20 -9.85 -54.63
N ILE A 74 -42.51 -10.00 -54.55
CA ILE A 74 -43.35 -9.28 -53.58
C ILE A 74 -43.06 -9.79 -52.16
N ASN A 75 -42.98 -11.12 -52.02
CA ASN A 75 -42.67 -11.78 -50.76
C ASN A 75 -41.33 -11.30 -50.20
N ASN A 76 -40.27 -11.41 -51.01
CA ASN A 76 -38.91 -11.05 -50.62
C ASN A 76 -38.79 -9.56 -50.30
N TYR A 77 -39.47 -8.67 -51.04
CA TYR A 77 -39.48 -7.24 -50.70
C TYR A 77 -40.15 -7.00 -49.35
N ALA A 78 -41.31 -7.62 -49.11
CA ALA A 78 -42.09 -7.43 -47.89
C ALA A 78 -41.34 -7.92 -46.65
N ILE A 79 -40.71 -9.11 -46.67
CA ILE A 79 -39.98 -9.63 -45.50
C ILE A 79 -38.71 -8.82 -45.18
N SER A 80 -38.08 -8.23 -46.20
CA SER A 80 -36.86 -7.43 -46.04
C SER A 80 -37.09 -6.05 -45.44
N ILE A 81 -38.32 -5.55 -45.29
CA ILE A 81 -38.53 -4.23 -44.67
C ILE A 81 -38.16 -4.27 -43.19
N ASP A 82 -37.18 -3.45 -42.80
CA ASP A 82 -36.70 -3.32 -41.42
C ASP A 82 -37.03 -1.95 -40.80
N THR A 83 -37.19 -0.92 -41.64
CA THR A 83 -37.34 0.47 -41.19
C THR A 83 -38.45 1.16 -41.95
N VAL A 84 -39.36 1.78 -41.21
CA VAL A 84 -40.40 2.67 -41.72
C VAL A 84 -40.28 4.03 -41.02
N ILE A 85 -40.25 5.10 -41.81
CA ILE A 85 -40.18 6.48 -41.31
C ILE A 85 -41.38 7.23 -41.85
N VAL A 86 -42.16 7.88 -40.98
CA VAL A 86 -43.31 8.70 -41.37
C VAL A 86 -43.12 10.12 -40.87
N ASN A 87 -43.12 11.11 -41.77
CA ASN A 87 -42.93 12.52 -41.43
C ASN A 87 -41.72 12.74 -40.49
N ASN A 88 -40.58 12.12 -40.82
CA ASN A 88 -39.33 12.10 -40.03
C ASN A 88 -39.38 11.37 -38.67
N GLN A 89 -40.49 10.71 -38.33
CA GLN A 89 -40.59 9.85 -37.15
C GLN A 89 -40.33 8.38 -37.54
N GLN A 90 -39.34 7.73 -36.94
CA GLN A 90 -39.06 6.31 -37.15
C GLN A 90 -40.03 5.42 -36.35
N TYR A 91 -40.50 4.35 -36.98
CA TYR A 91 -41.44 3.38 -36.42
C TYR A 91 -40.72 2.07 -36.10
N LYS A 92 -41.14 1.40 -35.02
CA LYS A 92 -40.62 0.08 -34.64
C LYS A 92 -41.43 -1.06 -35.27
N LYS A 93 -40.78 -2.21 -35.48
CA LYS A 93 -41.36 -3.42 -36.08
C LYS A 93 -41.89 -4.38 -34.99
N ASP A 94 -43.00 -4.07 -34.32
CA ASP A 94 -43.81 -5.01 -33.51
C ASP A 94 -45.08 -4.29 -33.00
N ILE A 95 -46.25 -4.94 -33.02
CA ILE A 95 -47.50 -4.37 -32.46
C ILE A 95 -47.67 -4.69 -30.96
N ASN A 96 -46.82 -5.55 -30.40
CA ASN A 96 -46.84 -5.89 -28.96
C ASN A 96 -46.10 -4.89 -28.06
N ASP A 97 -45.53 -3.81 -28.62
CA ASP A 97 -44.90 -2.72 -27.85
C ASP A 97 -46.00 -1.89 -27.12
N GLU A 98 -45.76 -1.51 -25.86
CA GLU A 98 -46.71 -0.77 -25.01
C GLU A 98 -47.14 0.58 -25.62
N ASN A 99 -46.36 1.10 -26.57
CA ASN A 99 -46.65 2.35 -27.28
C ASN A 99 -47.14 2.11 -28.73
N GLN A 100 -48.39 1.67 -28.88
CA GLN A 100 -49.00 1.24 -30.16
C GLN A 100 -49.12 2.31 -31.27
N ASN A 101 -48.65 3.54 -31.06
CA ASN A 101 -48.82 4.64 -32.02
C ASN A 101 -47.70 4.73 -33.07
N TYR A 102 -46.48 4.26 -32.77
CA TYR A 102 -45.29 4.40 -33.64
C TYR A 102 -44.73 3.03 -34.05
N VAL A 103 -45.64 2.14 -34.47
CA VAL A 103 -45.29 0.77 -34.87
C VAL A 103 -45.83 0.42 -36.26
N PHE A 104 -45.12 -0.46 -36.96
CA PHE A 104 -45.56 -1.04 -38.22
C PHE A 104 -45.49 -2.57 -38.16
N GLU A 105 -46.31 -3.24 -38.95
CA GLU A 105 -46.27 -4.70 -39.13
C GLU A 105 -46.43 -5.07 -40.60
N ILE A 106 -46.11 -6.33 -40.90
CA ILE A 106 -46.31 -6.90 -42.23
C ILE A 106 -47.06 -8.20 -42.03
N SER A 107 -48.20 -8.35 -42.69
CA SER A 107 -49.14 -9.46 -42.51
C SER A 107 -49.64 -9.98 -43.86
N ALA A 108 -50.56 -10.94 -43.85
CA ALA A 108 -51.27 -11.41 -45.06
C ALA A 108 -52.18 -10.34 -45.70
N TYR A 109 -52.30 -9.17 -45.06
CA TYR A 109 -53.07 -8.03 -45.59
C TYR A 109 -52.17 -6.90 -46.09
N GLY A 110 -50.84 -7.11 -46.13
CA GLY A 110 -49.86 -6.12 -46.55
C GLY A 110 -49.07 -5.50 -45.39
N LEU A 111 -48.27 -4.46 -45.71
CA LEU A 111 -47.63 -3.58 -44.73
C LEU A 111 -48.70 -2.68 -44.09
N ARG A 112 -48.73 -2.63 -42.77
CA ARG A 112 -49.65 -1.78 -41.99
C ARG A 112 -48.86 -0.83 -41.10
N ILE A 113 -49.21 0.45 -41.15
CA ILE A 113 -48.57 1.52 -40.38
C ILE A 113 -49.60 2.19 -39.46
N LYS A 114 -49.27 2.33 -38.17
CA LYS A 114 -50.12 3.02 -37.19
C LYS A 114 -50.12 4.54 -37.40
N PRO A 115 -51.18 5.25 -36.99
CA PRO A 115 -51.36 6.65 -37.39
C PRO A 115 -50.58 7.69 -36.56
N GLY A 116 -49.66 7.28 -35.68
CA GLY A 116 -49.10 8.15 -34.62
C GLY A 116 -48.43 9.43 -35.12
N ALA A 117 -47.85 9.42 -36.32
CA ALA A 117 -47.20 10.57 -36.96
C ALA A 117 -48.00 11.13 -38.16
N PHE A 118 -49.23 10.68 -38.38
CA PHE A 118 -50.04 11.11 -39.54
C PHE A 118 -50.68 12.48 -39.27
N ILE A 119 -50.44 13.44 -40.15
CA ILE A 119 -51.06 14.76 -40.14
C ILE A 119 -52.21 14.84 -41.15
N ASN A 120 -53.19 15.74 -40.95
CA ASN A 120 -54.14 16.07 -42.01
C ASN A 120 -53.40 16.83 -43.12
N GLY A 121 -53.64 16.47 -44.38
CA GLY A 121 -52.85 16.92 -45.51
C GLY A 121 -51.83 15.89 -45.98
N GLU A 122 -50.74 16.36 -46.59
CA GLU A 122 -49.68 15.53 -47.15
C GLU A 122 -48.84 14.84 -46.06
N ASN A 123 -48.54 13.57 -46.26
CA ASN A 123 -47.71 12.74 -45.40
C ASN A 123 -46.68 12.01 -46.25
N VAL A 124 -45.45 11.89 -45.74
CA VAL A 124 -44.35 11.19 -46.41
C VAL A 124 -43.98 9.95 -45.60
N VAL A 125 -43.95 8.80 -46.27
CA VAL A 125 -43.51 7.51 -45.74
C VAL A 125 -42.26 7.08 -46.49
N VAL A 126 -41.19 6.77 -45.77
CA VAL A 126 -39.97 6.17 -46.33
C VAL A 126 -39.85 4.74 -45.81
N ILE A 127 -39.79 3.79 -46.73
CA ILE A 127 -39.60 2.37 -46.46
C ILE A 127 -38.16 2.00 -46.83
N LYS A 128 -37.44 1.39 -45.90
CA LYS A 128 -36.11 0.82 -46.16
C LYS A 128 -36.16 -0.68 -46.01
N ALA A 129 -35.56 -1.36 -46.98
CA ALA A 129 -35.47 -2.81 -47.02
C ALA A 129 -34.07 -3.19 -47.57
N PRO A 130 -33.23 -3.90 -46.80
CA PRO A 130 -31.91 -4.31 -47.27
C PRO A 130 -32.01 -5.07 -48.60
N GLY A 131 -31.17 -4.68 -49.57
CA GLY A 131 -31.17 -5.24 -50.94
C GLY A 131 -32.11 -4.55 -51.94
N TYR A 132 -32.94 -3.59 -51.48
CA TYR A 132 -33.86 -2.82 -52.32
C TYR A 132 -33.56 -1.32 -52.24
N LYS A 133 -34.02 -0.56 -53.23
CA LYS A 133 -33.99 0.90 -53.16
C LYS A 133 -34.95 1.40 -52.08
N ASP A 134 -34.50 2.35 -51.26
CA ASP A 134 -35.35 3.08 -50.31
C ASP A 134 -36.52 3.67 -51.09
N LYS A 135 -37.75 3.47 -50.58
CA LYS A 135 -38.97 3.88 -51.27
C LYS A 135 -39.68 4.98 -50.49
N GLU A 136 -39.82 6.14 -51.12
CA GLU A 136 -40.63 7.25 -50.62
C GLU A 136 -42.05 7.16 -51.20
N ILE A 137 -43.06 7.25 -50.33
CA ILE A 137 -44.47 7.25 -50.66
C ILE A 137 -45.11 8.49 -50.04
N ILE A 138 -45.78 9.28 -50.86
CA ILE A 138 -46.52 10.47 -50.44
C ILE A 138 -48.01 10.16 -50.51
N PHE A 139 -48.73 10.37 -49.43
CA PHE A 139 -50.19 10.25 -49.39
C PHE A 139 -50.83 11.46 -48.71
N ASN A 140 -52.08 11.77 -49.08
CA ASN A 140 -52.86 12.84 -48.48
C ASN A 140 -53.96 12.26 -47.58
N LYS A 141 -54.10 12.78 -46.37
CA LYS A 141 -55.12 12.42 -45.38
C LYS A 141 -56.15 13.54 -45.26
N ASN A 142 -57.41 13.24 -45.56
CA ASN A 142 -58.54 14.15 -45.36
C ASN A 142 -59.67 13.43 -44.59
N GLY A 143 -59.71 13.61 -43.28
CA GLY A 143 -60.57 12.83 -42.40
C GLY A 143 -60.16 11.35 -42.40
N ASN A 144 -61.11 10.46 -42.76
CA ASN A 144 -60.87 9.02 -42.89
C ASN A 144 -60.48 8.59 -44.31
N LEU A 145 -60.29 9.54 -45.23
CA LEU A 145 -59.89 9.27 -46.61
C LEU A 145 -58.37 9.42 -46.77
N TYR A 146 -57.74 8.39 -47.32
CA TYR A 146 -56.31 8.32 -47.59
C TYR A 146 -56.11 8.14 -49.09
N THR A 147 -55.47 9.12 -49.75
CA THR A 147 -55.23 9.09 -51.19
C THR A 147 -53.75 9.10 -51.49
N LEU A 148 -53.27 8.12 -52.26
CA LEU A 148 -51.89 8.09 -52.75
C LEU A 148 -51.66 9.30 -53.67
N VAL A 149 -50.58 10.04 -53.42
CA VAL A 149 -50.18 11.23 -54.21
C VAL A 149 -49.06 10.85 -55.18
N SER A 150 -47.97 10.27 -54.68
CA SER A 150 -46.83 9.85 -55.49
C SER A 150 -45.99 8.80 -54.77
N GLN A 151 -45.14 8.10 -55.52
CA GLN A 151 -44.09 7.26 -54.96
C GLN A 151 -42.81 7.38 -55.81
N LYS A 152 -41.63 7.24 -55.19
CA LYS A 152 -40.34 7.22 -55.89
C LYS A 152 -39.30 6.40 -55.13
N ASN A 153 -38.33 5.82 -55.84
CA ASN A 153 -37.16 5.18 -55.25
C ASN A 153 -36.08 6.27 -54.99
N ILE A 154 -35.44 6.28 -53.82
CA ILE A 154 -34.58 7.38 -53.34
C ILE A 154 -33.15 6.99 -52.93
N SER A 155 -32.73 5.71 -53.03
CA SER A 155 -31.35 5.29 -52.76
C SER A 155 -30.61 4.70 -53.98
N GLU A 156 -29.28 4.77 -53.96
CA GLU A 156 -28.37 4.16 -54.95
C GLU A 156 -28.01 2.69 -54.58
N ASP A 157 -27.43 1.94 -55.52
CA ASP A 157 -27.19 0.49 -55.40
C ASP A 157 -26.15 0.09 -54.33
N ASN A 158 -26.47 -0.88 -53.47
CA ASN A 158 -25.59 -1.40 -52.39
C ASN A 158 -24.61 -2.49 -52.87
N VAL A 159 -23.38 -2.48 -52.33
CA VAL A 159 -22.31 -3.45 -52.58
C VAL A 159 -22.21 -4.45 -51.41
N LEU A 160 -22.21 -5.76 -51.69
CA LEU A 160 -21.99 -6.81 -50.67
C LEU A 160 -20.55 -6.74 -50.11
N ASN A 161 -20.40 -6.82 -48.79
CA ASN A 161 -19.12 -6.72 -48.10
C ASN A 161 -18.66 -8.10 -47.59
N TYR A 162 -17.55 -8.59 -48.13
CA TYR A 162 -16.95 -9.89 -47.79
C TYR A 162 -15.71 -9.78 -46.91
N ASP A 163 -15.24 -8.57 -46.60
CA ASP A 163 -13.89 -8.33 -46.06
C ASP A 163 -13.64 -9.14 -44.77
N LYS A 164 -14.61 -9.15 -43.86
CA LYS A 164 -14.51 -9.89 -42.58
C LYS A 164 -14.56 -11.41 -42.76
N LEU A 165 -15.38 -11.91 -43.68
CA LEU A 165 -15.48 -13.34 -43.96
C LEU A 165 -14.19 -13.84 -44.64
N ASP A 166 -13.63 -13.05 -45.56
CA ASP A 166 -12.38 -13.36 -46.26
C ASP A 166 -11.16 -13.36 -45.32
N GLU A 167 -11.11 -12.37 -44.42
CA GLU A 167 -10.10 -12.33 -43.35
C GLU A 167 -10.20 -13.59 -42.48
N LYS A 168 -11.41 -13.95 -42.04
CA LYS A 168 -11.60 -15.08 -41.12
C LYS A 168 -11.41 -16.45 -41.77
N ILE A 169 -11.78 -16.63 -43.03
CA ILE A 169 -11.44 -17.83 -43.82
C ILE A 169 -9.92 -17.97 -43.95
N THR A 170 -9.21 -16.87 -44.18
CA THR A 170 -7.75 -16.87 -44.28
C THR A 170 -7.10 -17.26 -42.95
N GLU A 171 -7.60 -16.71 -41.84
CA GLU A 171 -7.19 -17.07 -40.48
C GLU A 171 -7.43 -18.56 -40.21
N ALA A 172 -8.65 -19.05 -40.45
CA ALA A 172 -9.05 -20.42 -40.18
C ALA A 172 -8.21 -21.46 -40.97
N LYS A 173 -7.87 -21.15 -42.23
CA LYS A 173 -7.03 -22.02 -43.07
C LYS A 173 -5.58 -22.12 -42.62
N ASN A 174 -5.10 -21.13 -41.86
CA ASN A 174 -3.76 -21.17 -41.29
C ASN A 174 -3.70 -21.99 -39.99
N ILE A 175 -4.84 -22.45 -39.47
CA ILE A 175 -4.92 -23.30 -38.27
C ILE A 175 -4.50 -24.73 -38.65
N SER A 176 -3.40 -25.19 -38.06
CA SER A 176 -2.94 -26.58 -38.18
C SER A 176 -3.51 -27.46 -37.06
N GLN A 177 -3.73 -28.74 -37.31
CA GLN A 177 -4.29 -29.70 -36.35
C GLN A 177 -3.51 -29.78 -35.01
N GLY A 178 -2.17 -29.72 -35.06
CA GLY A 178 -1.34 -29.89 -33.87
C GLY A 178 -1.54 -31.27 -33.21
N ASP A 179 -1.65 -31.29 -31.87
CA ASP A 179 -1.94 -32.49 -31.05
C ASP A 179 -3.40 -32.51 -30.53
N LYS A 180 -4.28 -31.70 -31.12
CA LYS A 180 -5.68 -31.56 -30.72
C LYS A 180 -6.58 -32.62 -31.37
N ASN A 181 -7.74 -32.86 -30.76
CA ASN A 181 -8.71 -33.90 -31.14
C ASN A 181 -9.11 -33.86 -32.64
N ASP A 182 -9.03 -35.02 -33.32
CA ASP A 182 -9.44 -35.24 -34.73
C ASP A 182 -10.87 -34.73 -35.02
N ALA A 183 -11.81 -34.96 -34.09
CA ALA A 183 -13.22 -34.60 -34.28
C ALA A 183 -13.45 -33.08 -34.29
N ALA A 184 -12.70 -32.33 -33.48
CA ALA A 184 -12.79 -30.87 -33.43
C ALA A 184 -12.16 -30.25 -34.69
N PHE A 185 -11.06 -30.82 -35.17
CA PHE A 185 -10.42 -30.36 -36.40
C PHE A 185 -11.27 -30.62 -37.64
N ASP A 186 -11.97 -31.76 -37.69
CA ASP A 186 -12.86 -32.08 -38.80
C ASP A 186 -14.10 -31.16 -38.84
N LYS A 187 -14.64 -30.74 -37.69
CA LYS A 187 -15.67 -29.68 -37.63
C LYS A 187 -15.16 -28.35 -38.18
N LEU A 188 -13.94 -27.93 -37.80
CA LEU A 188 -13.33 -26.70 -38.32
C LEU A 188 -13.17 -26.75 -39.85
N LYS A 189 -12.73 -27.88 -40.41
CA LYS A 189 -12.66 -28.06 -41.88
C LYS A 189 -14.02 -27.94 -42.55
N GLN A 190 -15.07 -28.48 -41.94
CA GLN A 190 -16.44 -28.37 -42.47
C GLN A 190 -16.91 -26.91 -42.47
N ALA A 191 -16.68 -26.17 -41.38
CA ALA A 191 -17.02 -24.76 -41.28
C ALA A 191 -16.27 -23.89 -42.30
N ILE A 192 -14.97 -24.14 -42.52
CA ILE A 192 -14.17 -23.47 -43.57
C ILE A 192 -14.79 -23.72 -44.95
N SER A 193 -15.12 -24.98 -45.26
CA SER A 193 -15.72 -25.33 -46.56
C SER A 193 -17.10 -24.70 -46.77
N ALA A 194 -17.90 -24.55 -45.71
CA ALA A 194 -19.19 -23.88 -45.75
C ALA A 194 -19.03 -22.37 -46.01
N ALA A 195 -18.13 -21.71 -45.26
CA ALA A 195 -17.82 -20.29 -45.42
C ALA A 195 -17.29 -19.95 -46.83
N GLU A 196 -16.41 -20.79 -47.37
CA GLU A 196 -15.92 -20.65 -48.76
C GLU A 196 -17.04 -20.79 -49.79
N THR A 197 -18.03 -21.65 -49.55
CA THR A 197 -19.17 -21.81 -50.46
C THR A 197 -20.03 -20.55 -50.46
N ILE A 198 -20.31 -19.99 -49.29
CA ILE A 198 -21.09 -18.75 -49.13
C ILE A 198 -20.38 -17.57 -49.80
N ARG A 199 -19.06 -17.48 -49.71
CA ARG A 199 -18.25 -16.45 -50.38
C ARG A 199 -18.53 -16.29 -51.89
N TYR A 200 -18.90 -17.37 -52.59
CA TYR A 200 -19.18 -17.34 -54.03
C TYR A 200 -20.66 -17.42 -54.40
N SER A 201 -21.53 -17.77 -53.46
CA SER A 201 -22.94 -18.04 -53.70
C SER A 201 -23.90 -17.08 -52.98
N ALA A 202 -23.39 -16.23 -52.07
CA ALA A 202 -24.21 -15.33 -51.28
C ALA A 202 -25.02 -14.34 -52.15
N THR A 203 -26.30 -14.23 -51.83
CA THR A 203 -27.26 -13.32 -52.46
C THR A 203 -27.68 -12.18 -51.54
N SER A 204 -27.29 -12.23 -50.25
CA SER A 204 -27.55 -11.20 -49.25
C SER A 204 -26.39 -11.07 -48.24
N GLN A 205 -26.30 -9.93 -47.54
CA GLN A 205 -25.30 -9.73 -46.48
C GLN A 205 -25.54 -10.64 -45.26
N GLN A 206 -26.81 -11.02 -45.00
CA GLN A 206 -27.17 -11.90 -43.89
C GLN A 206 -26.59 -13.31 -44.03
N GLU A 207 -26.51 -13.84 -45.26
CA GLU A 207 -25.85 -15.12 -45.54
C GLU A 207 -24.35 -15.06 -45.23
N ILE A 208 -23.69 -13.93 -45.53
CA ILE A 208 -22.27 -13.69 -45.25
C ILE A 208 -22.04 -13.59 -43.74
N ASP A 209 -22.88 -12.85 -43.02
CA ASP A 209 -22.75 -12.64 -41.58
C ASP A 209 -23.00 -13.93 -40.79
N SER A 210 -23.97 -14.76 -41.21
CA SER A 210 -24.25 -16.06 -40.58
C SER A 210 -23.09 -17.05 -40.77
N ALA A 211 -22.50 -17.09 -41.98
CA ALA A 211 -21.35 -17.95 -42.26
C ALA A 211 -20.09 -17.50 -41.49
N LEU A 212 -19.94 -16.20 -41.24
CA LEU A 212 -18.87 -15.67 -40.40
C LEU A 212 -19.02 -16.12 -38.94
N GLU A 213 -20.23 -16.06 -38.38
CA GLU A 213 -20.50 -16.46 -36.99
C GLU A 213 -20.28 -17.96 -36.75
N GLU A 214 -20.73 -18.81 -37.68
CA GLU A 214 -20.47 -20.26 -37.63
C GLU A 214 -18.97 -20.59 -37.72
N LEU A 215 -18.22 -19.88 -38.59
CA LEU A 215 -16.78 -20.08 -38.73
C LEU A 215 -16.02 -19.63 -37.47
N ILE A 216 -16.41 -18.50 -36.86
CA ILE A 216 -15.85 -18.04 -35.58
C ILE A 216 -16.07 -19.09 -34.49
N THR A 217 -17.30 -19.57 -34.36
CA THR A 217 -17.66 -20.59 -33.35
C THR A 217 -16.83 -21.87 -33.52
N ALA A 218 -16.64 -22.34 -34.75
CA ALA A 218 -15.83 -23.54 -35.01
C ALA A 218 -14.33 -23.34 -34.72
N ILE A 219 -13.80 -22.14 -34.95
CA ILE A 219 -12.42 -21.76 -34.56
C ILE A 219 -12.28 -21.81 -33.04
N ASP A 220 -13.24 -21.25 -32.31
CA ASP A 220 -13.21 -21.21 -30.84
C ASP A 220 -13.37 -22.61 -30.24
N GLU A 221 -14.28 -23.44 -30.75
CA GLU A 221 -14.42 -24.85 -30.34
C GLU A 221 -13.12 -25.64 -30.57
N PHE A 222 -12.47 -25.47 -31.73
CA PHE A 222 -11.21 -26.15 -32.02
C PHE A 222 -10.09 -25.65 -31.11
N ASN A 223 -10.02 -24.34 -30.87
CA ASN A 223 -9.02 -23.74 -30.01
C ASN A 223 -9.16 -24.21 -28.55
N ASN A 224 -10.37 -24.52 -28.09
CA ASN A 224 -10.66 -24.95 -26.72
C ASN A 224 -10.77 -26.48 -26.55
N SER A 225 -10.39 -27.28 -27.55
CA SER A 225 -10.47 -28.75 -27.44
C SER A 225 -9.37 -29.36 -26.55
N ASP A 226 -9.76 -30.30 -25.68
CA ASP A 226 -8.88 -30.97 -24.72
C ASP A 226 -7.76 -31.80 -25.39
N ILE A 227 -6.57 -31.76 -24.79
CA ILE A 227 -5.39 -32.57 -25.09
C ILE A 227 -5.25 -33.65 -24.00
N ASP A 228 -4.86 -34.87 -24.37
CA ASP A 228 -4.49 -35.88 -23.38
C ASP A 228 -3.13 -35.55 -22.75
N ILE A 229 -3.07 -35.55 -21.43
CA ILE A 229 -1.84 -35.36 -20.69
C ILE A 229 -0.84 -36.47 -21.07
N SER A 230 0.42 -36.09 -21.31
CA SER A 230 1.47 -37.05 -21.61
C SER A 230 2.86 -36.50 -21.28
N ASP A 231 3.85 -37.38 -21.20
CA ASP A 231 5.25 -36.98 -21.03
C ASP A 231 5.91 -36.41 -22.29
N ASN A 232 5.23 -36.47 -23.43
CA ASN A 232 5.75 -36.00 -24.72
C ASN A 232 4.97 -34.79 -25.26
N LEU A 233 4.46 -33.95 -24.36
CA LEU A 233 3.83 -32.69 -24.74
C LEU A 233 4.82 -31.85 -25.55
N LYS A 234 4.32 -31.25 -26.64
CA LYS A 234 5.12 -30.32 -27.43
C LYS A 234 5.39 -29.04 -26.64
N ASP A 235 6.45 -28.35 -27.03
CA ASP A 235 6.78 -27.03 -26.48
C ASP A 235 5.57 -26.09 -26.61
N GLY A 236 5.22 -25.44 -25.50
CA GLY A 236 3.99 -24.67 -25.40
C GLY A 236 3.62 -24.36 -23.96
N VAL A 237 2.49 -23.68 -23.80
CA VAL A 237 1.89 -23.39 -22.49
C VAL A 237 0.55 -24.12 -22.44
N TYR A 238 0.21 -24.69 -21.29
CA TYR A 238 -1.01 -25.46 -21.07
C TYR A 238 -1.67 -25.04 -19.75
N THR A 239 -2.99 -25.22 -19.69
CA THR A 239 -3.79 -25.10 -18.47
C THR A 239 -4.21 -26.50 -18.03
N LEU A 240 -3.96 -26.82 -16.76
CA LEU A 240 -4.33 -28.08 -16.12
C LEU A 240 -5.21 -27.81 -14.92
N ASN A 241 -5.93 -28.82 -14.47
CA ASN A 241 -6.47 -28.86 -13.12
C ASN A 241 -5.81 -30.00 -12.35
N PHE A 242 -5.98 -29.99 -11.03
CA PHE A 242 -5.44 -31.01 -10.14
C PHE A 242 -6.40 -31.37 -9.01
N THR A 243 -6.22 -32.57 -8.48
CA THR A 243 -6.85 -33.04 -7.25
C THR A 243 -5.77 -33.30 -6.19
N ALA A 244 -5.97 -32.77 -4.98
CA ALA A 244 -5.17 -32.95 -3.79
C ALA A 244 -5.94 -33.77 -2.73
N LYS A 245 -5.34 -34.88 -2.28
CA LYS A 245 -5.87 -35.77 -1.26
C LYS A 245 -4.93 -35.87 -0.06
N GLN A 246 -5.47 -36.21 1.10
CA GLN A 246 -4.65 -36.49 2.28
C GLN A 246 -3.67 -37.62 1.99
N ASP A 247 -2.46 -37.55 2.56
CA ASP A 247 -1.39 -38.51 2.31
C ASP A 247 -1.84 -39.97 2.52
N GLY A 248 -1.83 -40.75 1.43
CA GLY A 248 -2.17 -42.17 1.44
C GLY A 248 -3.65 -42.48 1.66
N LYS A 249 -4.54 -41.48 1.59
CA LYS A 249 -5.98 -41.62 1.81
C LYS A 249 -6.76 -41.10 0.61
N ASP A 250 -7.98 -41.61 0.45
CA ASP A 250 -8.90 -41.19 -0.63
C ASP A 250 -9.71 -39.92 -0.30
N GLU A 251 -9.41 -39.27 0.84
CA GLU A 251 -10.09 -38.06 1.32
C GLU A 251 -9.46 -36.79 0.73
N VAL A 252 -10.28 -35.82 0.33
CA VAL A 252 -9.81 -34.52 -0.17
C VAL A 252 -8.99 -33.81 0.91
N SER A 253 -7.84 -33.27 0.52
CA SER A 253 -7.01 -32.47 1.43
C SER A 253 -7.64 -31.10 1.64
N MET A 254 -7.53 -30.55 2.86
CA MET A 254 -7.90 -29.16 3.13
C MET A 254 -7.13 -28.17 2.23
N LEU A 255 -5.98 -28.60 1.69
CA LEU A 255 -5.14 -27.81 0.78
C LEU A 255 -5.69 -27.72 -0.66
N GLN A 256 -6.71 -28.51 -1.03
CA GLN A 256 -7.34 -28.42 -2.35
C GLN A 256 -7.89 -27.02 -2.64
N GLY A 257 -8.49 -26.35 -1.65
CA GLY A 257 -9.05 -24.99 -1.77
C GLY A 257 -8.08 -23.88 -1.38
N VAL A 258 -6.84 -24.23 -1.04
CA VAL A 258 -5.77 -23.29 -0.69
C VAL A 258 -5.02 -22.82 -1.94
N PHE A 259 -4.98 -23.66 -2.97
CA PHE A 259 -4.45 -23.29 -4.30
C PHE A 259 -5.59 -23.11 -5.30
N ASP A 260 -5.36 -22.28 -6.31
CA ASP A 260 -6.23 -22.10 -7.45
C ASP A 260 -6.41 -23.44 -8.19
N GLU A 261 -7.63 -23.75 -8.59
CA GLU A 261 -7.94 -25.00 -9.29
C GLU A 261 -7.18 -25.15 -10.62
N LYS A 262 -6.85 -24.02 -11.27
CA LYS A 262 -6.09 -23.99 -12.52
C LYS A 262 -4.60 -23.88 -12.26
N VAL A 263 -3.85 -24.70 -12.98
CA VAL A 263 -2.40 -24.82 -12.89
C VAL A 263 -1.79 -24.55 -14.25
N LYS A 264 -0.76 -23.71 -14.27
CA LYS A 264 -0.03 -23.37 -15.50
C LYS A 264 1.10 -24.36 -15.72
N LEU A 265 1.22 -24.89 -16.93
CA LEU A 265 2.36 -25.71 -17.34
C LEU A 265 3.05 -25.06 -18.53
N VAL A 266 4.37 -24.90 -18.44
CA VAL A 266 5.21 -24.45 -19.55
C VAL A 266 6.15 -25.57 -19.94
N VAL A 267 6.08 -25.96 -21.21
CA VAL A 267 6.95 -26.99 -21.81
C VAL A 267 7.95 -26.32 -22.74
N THR A 268 9.24 -26.54 -22.51
CA THR A 268 10.32 -25.98 -23.35
C THR A 268 11.43 -27.00 -23.52
N ASN A 269 11.72 -27.37 -24.77
CA ASN A 269 12.62 -28.46 -25.13
C ASN A 269 12.34 -29.75 -24.33
N GLY A 270 11.06 -30.08 -24.15
CA GLY A 270 10.62 -31.25 -23.38
C GLY A 270 10.84 -31.18 -21.85
N LYS A 271 11.25 -30.02 -21.31
CA LYS A 271 11.26 -29.76 -19.86
C LYS A 271 9.98 -29.07 -19.45
N MET A 272 9.36 -29.52 -18.36
CA MET A 272 8.09 -29.00 -17.88
C MET A 272 8.29 -28.21 -16.58
N LYS A 273 7.72 -27.00 -16.55
CA LYS A 273 7.61 -26.16 -15.35
C LYS A 273 6.14 -25.96 -15.00
N LEU A 274 5.80 -26.24 -13.76
CA LEU A 274 4.47 -26.06 -13.18
C LEU A 274 4.42 -24.74 -12.41
N SER A 275 3.31 -24.01 -12.48
CA SER A 275 3.03 -22.84 -11.63
C SER A 275 1.66 -22.99 -10.99
N MET A 276 1.63 -22.90 -9.65
CA MET A 276 0.42 -23.02 -8.84
C MET A 276 0.24 -21.77 -7.99
N LEU A 277 -0.90 -21.10 -8.11
CA LEU A 277 -1.24 -19.93 -7.32
C LEU A 277 -1.87 -20.35 -6.00
N ASN A 278 -1.27 -19.93 -4.89
CA ASN A 278 -1.87 -20.00 -3.58
C ASN A 278 -2.80 -18.78 -3.37
N ILE A 279 -4.07 -19.07 -3.09
CA ILE A 279 -5.18 -18.08 -3.06
C ILE A 279 -5.76 -17.85 -1.67
N SER A 280 -5.27 -18.59 -0.67
CA SER A 280 -5.72 -18.50 0.71
C SER A 280 -4.60 -18.93 1.65
N LEU A 281 -4.56 -18.38 2.87
CA LEU A 281 -3.54 -18.69 3.88
C LEU A 281 -2.08 -18.42 3.44
N ALA A 282 -1.87 -17.59 2.41
CA ALA A 282 -0.55 -17.27 1.89
C ALA A 282 0.44 -16.69 2.93
N PRO A 283 0.02 -15.87 3.90
CA PRO A 283 0.92 -15.41 4.95
C PRO A 283 1.50 -16.53 5.82
N PHE A 284 0.84 -17.69 5.89
CA PHE A 284 1.24 -18.81 6.75
C PHE A 284 1.97 -19.93 5.99
N LEU A 285 1.89 -19.95 4.65
CA LEU A 285 2.54 -20.95 3.80
C LEU A 285 3.98 -20.53 3.49
N LEU A 286 4.95 -21.16 4.15
CA LEU A 286 6.37 -20.82 4.02
C LEU A 286 6.99 -21.40 2.75
N ASP A 287 6.64 -22.64 2.41
CA ASP A 287 7.18 -23.34 1.24
C ASP A 287 6.24 -24.44 0.76
N PHE A 288 6.32 -24.75 -0.54
CA PHE A 288 5.55 -25.81 -1.19
C PHE A 288 6.33 -26.41 -2.36
N SER A 289 6.38 -27.74 -2.42
CA SER A 289 7.01 -28.47 -3.52
C SER A 289 6.25 -29.76 -3.84
N ILE A 290 6.27 -30.16 -5.11
CA ILE A 290 5.73 -31.42 -5.62
C ILE A 290 6.89 -32.34 -6.01
N GLU A 291 6.90 -33.55 -5.44
CA GLU A 291 7.88 -34.58 -5.73
C GLU A 291 7.88 -34.96 -7.22
N SER A 292 9.07 -35.01 -7.80
CA SER A 292 9.32 -35.31 -9.21
C SER A 292 10.51 -36.24 -9.33
N ASN A 293 10.28 -37.50 -9.69
CA ASN A 293 11.29 -38.56 -9.79
C ASN A 293 12.12 -38.77 -8.50
N GLY A 294 11.46 -38.86 -7.34
CA GLY A 294 12.11 -39.17 -6.07
C GLY A 294 12.82 -37.98 -5.40
N ILE A 295 12.67 -36.77 -5.95
CA ILE A 295 13.22 -35.54 -5.36
C ILE A 295 12.15 -34.45 -5.31
N TYR A 296 12.23 -33.57 -4.33
CA TYR A 296 11.42 -32.36 -4.25
C TYR A 296 12.22 -31.18 -4.81
N PRO A 297 11.90 -30.69 -6.02
CA PRO A 297 12.57 -29.53 -6.59
C PRO A 297 12.25 -28.28 -5.77
N LYS A 298 13.24 -27.41 -5.58
CA LYS A 298 13.02 -26.12 -4.92
C LYS A 298 12.07 -25.28 -5.77
N ALA A 299 10.96 -24.83 -5.18
CA ALA A 299 10.05 -23.90 -5.83
C ALA A 299 10.60 -22.47 -5.82
N GLU A 300 10.41 -21.75 -6.91
CA GLU A 300 10.52 -20.31 -6.96
C GLU A 300 9.19 -19.71 -6.50
N ILE A 301 9.23 -18.87 -5.46
CA ILE A 301 8.05 -18.23 -4.87
C ILE A 301 7.94 -16.81 -5.44
N ILE A 302 6.85 -16.55 -6.16
CA ILE A 302 6.56 -15.25 -6.77
C ILE A 302 5.39 -14.61 -6.02
N LYS A 303 5.64 -13.51 -5.30
CA LYS A 303 4.60 -12.76 -4.58
C LYS A 303 3.64 -12.07 -5.58
N LYS A 304 2.34 -12.20 -5.37
CA LYS A 304 1.28 -11.70 -6.27
C LYS A 304 0.34 -10.74 -5.53
N GLY A 305 -0.19 -9.76 -6.26
CA GLY A 305 -1.05 -8.71 -5.69
C GLY A 305 -0.27 -7.58 -5.02
N GLU A 306 -1.01 -6.66 -4.41
CA GLU A 306 -0.42 -5.61 -3.57
C GLU A 306 -0.11 -6.20 -2.18
N PRO A 307 1.03 -5.83 -1.58
CA PRO A 307 1.30 -6.18 -0.19
C PRO A 307 0.28 -5.53 0.73
N GLU A 308 -0.03 -6.21 1.84
CA GLU A 308 -0.72 -5.62 2.98
C GLU A 308 0.18 -4.57 3.65
N LEU A 309 -0.40 -3.80 4.59
CA LEU A 309 0.29 -2.70 5.26
C LEU A 309 1.54 -3.17 6.05
N ASP A 310 1.58 -4.43 6.49
CA ASP A 310 2.69 -5.07 7.18
C ASP A 310 3.73 -5.69 6.21
N GLY A 311 3.53 -5.53 4.89
CA GLY A 311 4.40 -6.09 3.86
C GLY A 311 4.14 -7.57 3.53
N THR A 312 3.15 -8.20 4.17
CA THR A 312 2.73 -9.57 3.84
C THR A 312 1.96 -9.60 2.53
N TYR A 313 1.91 -10.76 1.87
CA TYR A 313 1.19 -10.94 0.61
C TYR A 313 0.14 -12.03 0.78
N ASN A 314 -1.08 -11.73 0.33
CA ASN A 314 -2.22 -12.65 0.38
C ASN A 314 -2.25 -13.65 -0.79
N LEU A 315 -1.39 -13.49 -1.79
CA LEU A 315 -1.26 -14.39 -2.93
C LEU A 315 0.22 -14.67 -3.23
N GLN A 316 0.54 -15.94 -3.50
CA GLN A 316 1.90 -16.37 -3.88
C GLN A 316 1.83 -17.45 -4.95
N GLU A 317 2.65 -17.36 -5.99
CA GLU A 317 2.75 -18.35 -7.05
C GLU A 317 4.01 -19.20 -6.86
N PHE A 318 3.85 -20.52 -6.79
CA PHE A 318 4.93 -21.48 -6.64
C PHE A 318 5.27 -22.09 -7.99
N VAL A 319 6.50 -21.85 -8.48
CA VAL A 319 6.97 -22.33 -9.77
C VAL A 319 8.04 -23.39 -9.58
N MET A 320 7.84 -24.58 -10.13
CA MET A 320 8.75 -25.72 -9.92
C MET A 320 8.86 -26.62 -11.16
N ASP A 321 9.97 -27.35 -11.26
CA ASP A 321 10.16 -28.34 -12.33
C ASP A 321 9.33 -29.60 -12.05
N ILE A 322 8.72 -30.19 -13.08
CA ILE A 322 7.95 -31.45 -12.94
C ILE A 322 8.23 -32.41 -14.11
N LYS A 323 8.02 -33.70 -13.88
CA LYS A 323 8.11 -34.77 -14.88
C LYS A 323 7.02 -35.80 -14.61
N ASN A 324 6.52 -36.46 -15.66
CA ASN A 324 5.51 -37.51 -15.54
C ASN A 324 4.23 -37.05 -14.85
N LEU A 325 3.41 -36.28 -15.58
CA LEU A 325 2.13 -35.81 -15.08
C LEU A 325 1.04 -36.90 -15.04
N GLU A 326 1.32 -38.11 -15.56
CA GLU A 326 0.36 -39.22 -15.63
C GLU A 326 0.27 -39.99 -14.30
N VAL A 327 1.13 -39.71 -13.33
CA VAL A 327 1.16 -40.39 -12.03
C VAL A 327 0.66 -39.49 -10.90
N THR A 328 0.34 -40.11 -9.77
CA THR A 328 0.12 -39.39 -8.50
C THR A 328 1.48 -39.00 -7.91
N HIS A 329 1.62 -37.73 -7.55
CA HIS A 329 2.81 -37.15 -6.93
C HIS A 329 2.60 -36.93 -5.44
N LYS A 330 3.68 -36.92 -4.66
CA LYS A 330 3.66 -36.40 -3.28
C LYS A 330 3.87 -34.89 -3.28
N GLY A 331 2.89 -34.14 -2.78
CA GLY A 331 3.06 -32.75 -2.39
C GLY A 331 3.65 -32.65 -0.99
N ALA A 332 4.42 -31.60 -0.74
CA ALA A 332 4.97 -31.26 0.58
C ALA A 332 4.72 -29.78 0.86
N VAL A 333 4.03 -29.47 1.96
CA VAL A 333 3.77 -28.10 2.42
C VAL A 333 4.41 -27.85 3.78
N LEU A 334 4.92 -26.63 3.97
CA LEU A 334 5.46 -26.14 5.23
C LEU A 334 4.67 -24.91 5.66
N VAL A 335 4.04 -24.98 6.84
CA VAL A 335 3.08 -23.98 7.32
C VAL A 335 3.41 -23.60 8.76
N THR A 336 3.51 -22.30 9.06
CA THR A 336 3.81 -21.80 10.41
C THR A 336 2.77 -22.24 11.44
N MET A 337 1.48 -22.19 11.09
CA MET A 337 0.39 -22.63 11.96
C MET A 337 0.43 -24.12 12.32
N MET A 338 1.22 -24.94 11.61
CA MET A 338 1.43 -26.35 11.91
C MET A 338 2.81 -26.62 12.54
N GLY A 339 3.49 -25.58 13.03
CA GLY A 339 4.82 -25.67 13.65
C GLY A 339 5.99 -25.68 12.65
N GLY A 340 5.74 -25.41 11.37
CA GLY A 340 6.81 -25.31 10.37
C GLY A 340 7.60 -24.01 10.52
N GLN A 341 8.93 -24.10 10.54
CA GLN A 341 9.83 -22.95 10.70
C GLN A 341 10.55 -22.59 9.39
N ILE A 342 11.03 -21.35 9.24
CA ILE A 342 11.79 -20.93 8.04
C ILE A 342 13.07 -21.76 7.89
N THR A 343 13.69 -22.14 9.00
CA THR A 343 14.90 -23.00 9.04
C THR A 343 14.63 -24.42 8.53
N ASP A 344 13.37 -24.85 8.48
CA ASP A 344 12.97 -26.16 7.96
C ASP A 344 12.91 -26.21 6.44
N ILE A 345 13.02 -25.07 5.74
CA ILE A 345 12.88 -25.02 4.29
C ILE A 345 13.89 -25.95 3.61
N GLY A 346 13.38 -26.93 2.86
CA GLY A 346 14.15 -27.97 2.18
C GLY A 346 14.37 -29.26 3.02
N ASN A 347 14.01 -29.27 4.31
CA ASN A 347 13.97 -30.48 5.13
C ASN A 347 12.60 -31.16 5.02
N TYR A 348 12.40 -31.88 3.91
CA TYR A 348 11.10 -32.45 3.55
C TYR A 348 10.54 -33.52 4.52
N GLU A 349 11.30 -33.98 5.51
CA GLU A 349 10.77 -34.86 6.58
C GLU A 349 9.87 -34.09 7.57
N LYS A 350 10.08 -32.77 7.70
CA LYS A 350 9.26 -31.90 8.56
C LYS A 350 8.01 -31.34 7.85
N TYR A 351 7.89 -31.55 6.55
CA TYR A 351 6.78 -31.04 5.76
C TYR A 351 5.55 -31.95 5.90
N THR A 352 4.37 -31.36 5.95
CA THR A 352 3.12 -32.12 5.83
C THR A 352 2.95 -32.59 4.39
N LYS A 353 2.62 -33.88 4.21
CA LYS A 353 2.50 -34.52 2.90
C LYS A 353 1.05 -34.61 2.42
N LEU A 354 0.89 -34.65 1.10
CA LEU A 354 -0.39 -34.87 0.42
C LEU A 354 -0.18 -35.60 -0.91
N ASP A 355 -1.24 -36.20 -1.44
CA ASP A 355 -1.24 -36.81 -2.78
C ASP A 355 -1.83 -35.84 -3.81
N ILE A 356 -1.12 -35.58 -4.90
CA ILE A 356 -1.55 -34.69 -5.98
C ILE A 356 -1.63 -35.47 -7.29
N THR A 357 -2.75 -35.32 -8.02
CA THR A 357 -2.94 -35.91 -9.35
C THR A 357 -3.46 -34.85 -10.31
N PHE A 358 -2.96 -34.83 -11.55
CA PHE A 358 -3.42 -33.90 -12.58
C PHE A 358 -4.52 -34.53 -13.45
N ASP A 359 -5.41 -33.69 -13.97
CA ASP A 359 -6.46 -34.14 -14.87
C ASP A 359 -5.90 -34.71 -16.17
N LYS A 360 -6.52 -35.78 -16.67
CA LYS A 360 -6.10 -36.44 -17.91
C LYS A 360 -6.29 -35.55 -19.15
N LYS A 361 -7.24 -34.63 -19.10
CA LYS A 361 -7.58 -33.72 -20.18
C LYS A 361 -7.09 -32.32 -19.80
N ILE A 362 -6.24 -31.74 -20.65
CA ILE A 362 -5.61 -30.43 -20.44
C ILE A 362 -5.93 -29.51 -21.61
N ILE A 363 -5.82 -28.20 -21.39
CA ILE A 363 -6.14 -27.19 -22.41
C ILE A 363 -4.85 -26.60 -22.96
N ALA A 364 -4.75 -26.46 -24.28
CA ALA A 364 -3.65 -25.73 -24.91
C ALA A 364 -3.78 -24.22 -24.66
N GLY A 365 -2.71 -23.58 -24.22
CA GLY A 365 -2.68 -22.17 -23.83
C GLY A 365 -2.90 -21.97 -22.32
N TRP A 366 -2.63 -20.75 -21.86
CA TRP A 366 -2.92 -20.34 -20.48
C TRP A 366 -4.23 -19.56 -20.43
N THR A 367 -5.20 -20.05 -19.66
CA THR A 367 -6.53 -19.44 -19.56
C THR A 367 -6.67 -18.44 -18.40
N GLY A 368 -5.62 -18.24 -17.60
CA GLY A 368 -5.67 -17.44 -16.37
C GLY A 368 -6.03 -18.28 -15.15
N TYR A 369 -5.68 -17.79 -13.95
CA TYR A 369 -6.11 -18.40 -12.69
C TYR A 369 -7.61 -18.17 -12.49
N GLN A 370 -8.33 -19.14 -11.94
CA GLN A 370 -9.78 -18.99 -11.74
C GLN A 370 -10.09 -17.87 -10.74
N TYR A 371 -9.28 -17.73 -9.69
CA TYR A 371 -9.35 -16.64 -8.72
C TYR A 371 -9.27 -15.26 -9.38
N GLU A 372 -8.35 -15.08 -10.34
CA GLU A 372 -8.19 -13.81 -11.05
C GLU A 372 -9.43 -13.53 -11.92
N ILE A 373 -9.96 -14.55 -12.60
CA ILE A 373 -11.17 -14.42 -13.44
C ILE A 373 -12.40 -14.10 -12.58
N ASP A 374 -12.58 -14.82 -11.47
CA ASP A 374 -13.67 -14.60 -10.52
C ASP A 374 -13.59 -13.21 -9.90
N SER A 375 -12.38 -12.74 -9.59
CA SER A 375 -12.18 -11.39 -9.05
C SER A 375 -12.58 -10.29 -10.03
N GLN A 376 -12.36 -10.48 -11.34
CA GLN A 376 -12.76 -9.51 -12.37
C GLN A 376 -14.26 -9.48 -12.65
N GLN A 377 -15.02 -10.48 -12.20
CA GLN A 377 -16.48 -10.57 -12.37
C GLN A 377 -17.26 -10.20 -11.11
N GLN A 378 -16.60 -9.93 -9.98
CA GLN A 378 -17.29 -9.46 -8.79
C GLN A 378 -17.73 -8.01 -8.99
N PRO A 379 -18.98 -7.67 -8.59
CA PRO A 379 -19.40 -6.28 -8.62
C PRO A 379 -18.47 -5.46 -7.72
N GLU A 380 -18.11 -4.27 -8.16
CA GLU A 380 -17.23 -3.33 -7.44
C GLU A 380 -18.00 -2.05 -7.09
N GLY A 381 -17.52 -1.30 -6.11
CA GLY A 381 -18.11 -0.02 -5.73
C GLY A 381 -19.60 -0.12 -5.37
N ASN A 382 -20.40 0.78 -5.94
CA ASN A 382 -21.84 0.84 -5.68
C ASN A 382 -22.61 -0.40 -6.15
N GLU A 383 -22.13 -1.13 -7.16
CA GLU A 383 -22.77 -2.38 -7.58
C GLU A 383 -22.61 -3.46 -6.50
N LEU A 384 -21.44 -3.52 -5.84
CA LEU A 384 -21.21 -4.43 -4.72
C LEU A 384 -22.14 -4.11 -3.56
N LEU A 385 -22.19 -2.84 -3.15
CA LEU A 385 -23.07 -2.40 -2.07
C LEU A 385 -24.54 -2.71 -2.38
N THR A 386 -24.99 -2.45 -3.61
CA THR A 386 -26.35 -2.78 -4.06
C THR A 386 -26.60 -4.28 -3.90
N SER A 387 -25.72 -5.13 -4.41
CA SER A 387 -25.87 -6.59 -4.32
C SER A 387 -25.91 -7.09 -2.87
N VAL A 388 -25.12 -6.48 -1.98
CA VAL A 388 -25.09 -6.80 -0.54
C VAL A 388 -26.42 -6.43 0.11
N LEU A 389 -26.94 -5.23 -0.17
CA LEU A 389 -28.21 -4.75 0.38
C LEU A 389 -29.41 -5.56 -0.14
N VAL A 390 -29.43 -5.91 -1.44
CA VAL A 390 -30.44 -6.81 -2.02
C VAL A 390 -30.41 -8.17 -1.32
N LYS A 391 -29.21 -8.76 -1.15
CA LYS A 391 -29.03 -10.05 -0.46
C LYS A 391 -29.47 -10.00 1.00
N LYS A 392 -29.34 -8.85 1.66
CA LYS A 392 -29.82 -8.61 3.03
C LYS A 392 -31.33 -8.33 3.11
N GLY A 393 -32.03 -8.30 1.98
CA GLY A 393 -33.50 -8.18 1.91
C GLY A 393 -34.03 -6.75 1.92
N TYR A 394 -33.19 -5.76 1.57
CA TYR A 394 -33.60 -4.35 1.51
C TYR A 394 -34.18 -3.93 0.17
N ASP A 395 -34.09 -4.79 -0.86
CA ASP A 395 -34.85 -4.67 -2.10
C ASP A 395 -36.29 -5.16 -1.87
N THR A 396 -37.22 -4.22 -1.69
CA THR A 396 -38.61 -4.49 -1.33
C THR A 396 -39.48 -4.75 -2.54
N ASN A 397 -39.07 -4.29 -3.73
CA ASN A 397 -39.82 -4.42 -4.96
C ASN A 397 -39.29 -5.56 -5.88
N ASN A 398 -38.18 -6.19 -5.50
CA ASN A 398 -37.44 -7.25 -6.19
C ASN A 398 -36.92 -6.85 -7.58
N ASP A 399 -36.58 -5.58 -7.80
CA ASP A 399 -36.04 -5.07 -9.07
C ASP A 399 -34.50 -5.20 -9.20
N GLN A 400 -33.86 -5.83 -8.20
CA GLN A 400 -32.41 -6.01 -8.08
C GLN A 400 -31.62 -4.71 -7.95
N LYS A 401 -32.29 -3.62 -7.55
CA LYS A 401 -31.68 -2.33 -7.23
C LYS A 401 -32.08 -1.90 -5.83
N ILE A 402 -31.45 -0.83 -5.37
CA ILE A 402 -31.78 -0.19 -4.10
C ILE A 402 -32.10 1.27 -4.38
N SER A 403 -33.37 1.63 -4.19
CA SER A 403 -33.85 3.01 -4.30
C SER A 403 -33.56 3.81 -3.02
N LYS A 404 -33.64 5.14 -3.14
CA LYS A 404 -33.55 6.05 -1.99
C LYS A 404 -34.67 5.80 -0.98
N GLU A 405 -35.88 5.53 -1.47
CA GLU A 405 -37.04 5.24 -0.63
C GLU A 405 -36.82 3.98 0.21
N GLU A 406 -36.19 2.94 -0.36
CA GLU A 406 -35.83 1.70 0.34
C GLU A 406 -34.75 1.95 1.40
N LEU A 407 -33.68 2.68 1.07
CA LEU A 407 -32.67 3.10 2.05
C LEU A 407 -33.29 3.85 3.23
N GLN A 408 -34.27 4.72 2.96
CA GLN A 408 -34.94 5.49 4.02
C GLN A 408 -35.84 4.65 4.92
N GLN A 409 -36.26 3.44 4.49
CA GLN A 409 -37.00 2.51 5.35
C GLN A 409 -36.11 1.68 6.27
N ILE A 410 -34.80 1.59 5.99
CA ILE A 410 -33.87 0.87 6.86
C ILE A 410 -33.87 1.51 8.25
N GLU A 411 -34.02 0.68 9.28
CA GLU A 411 -34.13 1.11 10.67
C GLU A 411 -33.37 0.19 11.62
N GLY A 412 -33.00 0.70 12.79
CA GLY A 412 -32.28 -0.05 13.81
C GLY A 412 -30.81 -0.29 13.44
N TYR A 413 -30.37 -1.54 13.54
CA TYR A 413 -28.99 -1.98 13.30
C TYR A 413 -28.80 -2.37 11.83
N LEU A 414 -27.95 -1.64 11.11
CA LEU A 414 -27.52 -1.99 9.76
C LEU A 414 -26.10 -2.59 9.80
N ASP A 415 -26.02 -3.91 9.64
CA ASP A 415 -24.77 -4.65 9.50
C ASP A 415 -24.32 -4.68 8.03
N LEU A 416 -23.19 -4.07 7.72
CA LEU A 416 -22.48 -4.16 6.44
C LEU A 416 -21.02 -4.57 6.65
N SER A 417 -20.71 -5.21 7.79
CA SER A 417 -19.37 -5.66 8.10
C SER A 417 -18.91 -6.80 7.17
N ASN A 418 -17.61 -6.89 6.90
CA ASN A 418 -16.99 -7.98 6.15
C ASN A 418 -17.66 -8.26 4.78
N CYS A 419 -18.00 -7.19 4.06
CA CYS A 419 -18.69 -7.24 2.77
C CYS A 419 -17.78 -6.86 1.59
N LYS A 420 -16.48 -6.66 1.84
CA LYS A 420 -15.46 -6.20 0.87
C LYS A 420 -15.74 -4.82 0.24
N LEU A 421 -16.61 -4.03 0.86
CA LEU A 421 -17.06 -2.73 0.34
C LEU A 421 -15.90 -1.74 0.23
N ASP A 422 -15.84 -1.00 -0.87
CA ASP A 422 -14.88 0.09 -1.08
C ASP A 422 -15.59 1.44 -1.32
N ASP A 423 -16.78 1.42 -1.90
CA ASP A 423 -17.71 2.57 -2.01
C ASP A 423 -18.94 2.39 -1.10
N ILE A 424 -19.22 3.40 -0.29
CA ILE A 424 -20.37 3.48 0.62
C ILE A 424 -21.19 4.76 0.43
N SER A 425 -20.96 5.49 -0.66
CA SER A 425 -21.53 6.81 -0.90
C SER A 425 -23.06 6.82 -0.98
N MET A 426 -23.69 5.72 -1.38
CA MET A 426 -25.15 5.57 -1.39
C MET A 426 -25.75 5.57 0.03
N LEU A 427 -24.99 5.20 1.06
CA LEU A 427 -25.51 5.14 2.43
C LEU A 427 -25.86 6.52 3.02
N LYS A 428 -25.40 7.62 2.40
CA LYS A 428 -25.79 8.99 2.80
C LYS A 428 -27.30 9.25 2.78
N ASP A 429 -28.05 8.44 2.03
CA ASP A 429 -29.51 8.53 1.90
C ASP A 429 -30.27 7.74 2.99
N LEU A 430 -29.58 7.04 3.90
CA LEU A 430 -30.18 6.43 5.09
C LEU A 430 -30.81 7.50 6.00
N SER A 431 -31.78 7.09 6.81
CA SER A 431 -32.58 8.02 7.61
C SER A 431 -32.24 7.99 9.10
N SER A 432 -32.86 8.91 9.86
CA SER A 432 -32.80 8.96 11.33
C SER A 432 -33.30 7.70 12.05
N LYS A 433 -33.88 6.74 11.34
CA LYS A 433 -34.33 5.47 11.91
C LYS A 433 -33.18 4.50 12.17
N VAL A 434 -32.03 4.67 11.51
CA VAL A 434 -30.83 3.86 11.76
C VAL A 434 -30.21 4.30 13.08
N THR A 435 -30.09 3.35 14.01
CA THR A 435 -29.49 3.56 15.34
C THR A 435 -28.08 3.00 15.44
N THR A 436 -27.70 2.08 14.56
CA THR A 436 -26.34 1.55 14.49
C THR A 436 -25.96 1.29 13.04
N LEU A 437 -24.82 1.79 12.62
CA LEU A 437 -24.22 1.53 11.31
C LEU A 437 -22.87 0.84 11.52
N ASP A 438 -22.78 -0.40 11.04
CA ASP A 438 -21.54 -1.17 11.06
C ASP A 438 -21.04 -1.39 9.63
N ILE A 439 -19.94 -0.73 9.29
CA ILE A 439 -19.22 -0.83 8.01
C ILE A 439 -17.80 -1.40 8.21
N SER A 440 -17.58 -2.12 9.31
CA SER A 440 -16.25 -2.64 9.68
C SER A 440 -15.75 -3.77 8.76
N ALA A 441 -14.45 -4.05 8.79
CA ALA A 441 -13.82 -5.14 8.01
C ALA A 441 -14.09 -5.04 6.49
N ASN A 442 -13.94 -3.84 5.92
CA ASN A 442 -14.16 -3.57 4.51
C ASN A 442 -12.90 -2.93 3.88
N ASN A 443 -12.98 -2.51 2.62
CA ASN A 443 -11.88 -1.89 1.85
C ASN A 443 -12.02 -0.37 1.72
N ILE A 444 -12.76 0.28 2.63
CA ILE A 444 -13.13 1.70 2.53
C ILE A 444 -11.89 2.56 2.76
N LYS A 445 -11.53 3.39 1.78
CA LYS A 445 -10.35 4.28 1.85
C LYS A 445 -10.67 5.69 2.37
N SER A 446 -11.91 6.14 2.18
CA SER A 446 -12.34 7.48 2.53
C SER A 446 -13.81 7.51 2.91
N LEU A 447 -14.15 8.28 3.93
CA LEU A 447 -15.54 8.53 4.31
C LEU A 447 -16.11 9.71 3.49
N PRO A 448 -17.29 9.57 2.86
CA PRO A 448 -17.93 10.70 2.15
C PRO A 448 -18.31 11.85 3.10
N ASP A 449 -18.08 13.12 2.71
CA ASP A 449 -18.22 14.35 3.53
C ASP A 449 -19.60 14.61 4.18
N ASN A 450 -20.60 13.78 3.91
CA ASN A 450 -21.96 13.92 4.43
C ASN A 450 -22.63 12.57 4.70
N LEU A 451 -21.83 11.52 4.88
CA LEU A 451 -22.32 10.16 5.04
C LEU A 451 -23.38 10.06 6.14
N LEU A 452 -23.16 10.71 7.29
CA LEU A 452 -23.96 10.52 8.50
C LEU A 452 -25.01 11.61 8.75
N ASP A 453 -25.10 12.63 7.89
CA ASP A 453 -25.93 13.82 8.12
C ASP A 453 -27.40 13.51 8.38
N ASN A 454 -27.96 12.56 7.65
CA ASN A 454 -29.38 12.18 7.76
C ASN A 454 -29.65 11.17 8.89
N MET A 455 -28.61 10.53 9.44
CA MET A 455 -28.69 9.52 10.50
C MET A 455 -28.69 10.18 11.90
N THR A 456 -29.58 11.15 12.12
CA THR A 456 -29.67 11.89 13.40
C THR A 456 -30.10 11.05 14.61
N GLY A 457 -30.53 9.80 14.37
CA GLY A 457 -30.83 8.80 15.40
C GLY A 457 -29.68 7.86 15.75
N LEU A 458 -28.51 8.01 15.13
CA LEU A 458 -27.37 7.11 15.28
C LEU A 458 -26.82 7.13 16.71
N ILE A 459 -26.65 5.96 17.30
CA ILE A 459 -26.11 5.72 18.65
C ILE A 459 -24.71 5.10 18.55
N ASN A 460 -24.50 4.19 17.60
CA ASN A 460 -23.21 3.52 17.40
C ASN A 460 -22.75 3.63 15.94
N PHE A 461 -21.47 3.93 15.75
CA PHE A 461 -20.82 3.92 14.43
C PHE A 461 -19.56 3.07 14.48
N TYR A 462 -19.57 1.97 13.72
CA TYR A 462 -18.46 1.02 13.66
C TYR A 462 -17.85 1.01 12.25
N ALA A 463 -16.59 1.41 12.16
CA ALA A 463 -15.84 1.50 10.90
C ALA A 463 -14.42 0.93 11.04
N GLN A 464 -14.18 0.08 12.04
CA GLN A 464 -12.88 -0.54 12.27
C GLN A 464 -12.46 -1.48 11.14
N ALA A 465 -11.15 -1.76 11.03
CA ALA A 465 -10.58 -2.68 10.03
C ALA A 465 -10.95 -2.25 8.60
N ASN A 466 -10.69 -1.00 8.27
CA ASN A 466 -10.83 -0.44 6.93
C ASN A 466 -9.47 0.17 6.49
N LYS A 467 -9.47 0.95 5.40
CA LYS A 467 -8.29 1.64 4.88
C LYS A 467 -8.41 3.16 5.00
N ILE A 468 -9.25 3.66 5.92
CA ILE A 468 -9.57 5.09 6.08
C ILE A 468 -8.32 5.85 6.55
N ASP A 469 -7.88 6.86 5.81
CA ASP A 469 -6.71 7.67 6.19
C ASP A 469 -7.05 9.03 6.80
N THR A 470 -8.28 9.50 6.59
CA THR A 470 -8.75 10.83 6.99
C THR A 470 -10.23 10.77 7.35
N ILE A 471 -10.61 11.48 8.41
CA ILE A 471 -12.02 11.73 8.76
C ILE A 471 -12.37 13.13 8.28
N PRO A 472 -13.49 13.32 7.53
CA PRO A 472 -13.94 14.65 7.15
C PRO A 472 -14.16 15.56 8.37
N VAL A 473 -13.89 16.85 8.20
CA VAL A 473 -14.19 17.85 9.24
C VAL A 473 -15.71 17.92 9.42
N ASN A 474 -16.20 18.11 10.64
CA ASN A 474 -17.64 18.21 10.96
C ASN A 474 -18.45 16.94 10.61
N PHE A 475 -17.78 15.79 10.43
CA PHE A 475 -18.41 14.55 9.97
C PHE A 475 -19.55 14.05 10.87
N PHE A 476 -19.51 14.41 12.16
CA PHE A 476 -20.51 13.99 13.16
C PHE A 476 -21.44 15.12 13.65
N ASP A 477 -21.45 16.30 13.01
CA ASP A 477 -22.17 17.50 13.48
C ASP A 477 -23.66 17.23 13.81
N ASN A 478 -24.30 16.34 13.07
CA ASN A 478 -25.74 16.04 13.18
C ASN A 478 -26.07 14.83 14.06
N ASN A 479 -25.06 14.15 14.62
CA ASN A 479 -25.21 12.85 15.29
C ASN A 479 -25.13 12.95 16.82
N SER A 480 -25.83 13.92 17.41
CA SER A 480 -25.82 14.23 18.86
C SER A 480 -26.19 13.09 19.82
N LYS A 481 -26.67 11.95 19.31
CA LYS A 481 -27.00 10.74 20.09
C LYS A 481 -25.92 9.67 20.05
N LEU A 482 -24.82 9.88 19.32
CA LEU A 482 -23.71 8.92 19.27
C LEU A 482 -23.13 8.74 20.67
N GLU A 483 -23.13 7.50 21.13
CA GLU A 483 -22.54 7.06 22.39
C GLU A 483 -21.24 6.27 22.15
N TRP A 484 -21.09 5.60 21.00
CA TRP A 484 -19.89 4.82 20.67
C TRP A 484 -19.44 5.01 19.22
N ILE A 485 -18.17 5.40 19.06
CA ILE A 485 -17.48 5.45 17.77
C ILE A 485 -16.26 4.50 17.81
N SER A 486 -16.17 3.61 16.82
CA SER A 486 -15.01 2.74 16.61
C SER A 486 -14.43 2.98 15.21
N LEU A 487 -13.20 3.47 15.17
CA LEU A 487 -12.41 3.74 13.97
C LEU A 487 -11.06 3.00 14.00
N SER A 488 -10.95 1.98 14.84
CA SER A 488 -9.71 1.22 15.05
C SER A 488 -9.23 0.47 13.81
N SER A 489 -7.95 0.13 13.73
CA SER A 489 -7.39 -0.64 12.60
C SER A 489 -7.67 0.05 11.26
N ASN A 490 -7.30 1.32 11.15
CA ASN A 490 -7.38 2.14 9.95
C ASN A 490 -6.01 2.80 9.68
N ASN A 491 -5.94 3.76 8.75
CA ASN A 491 -4.73 4.48 8.38
C ASN A 491 -4.74 5.95 8.84
N ILE A 492 -5.54 6.30 9.84
CA ILE A 492 -5.75 7.69 10.27
C ILE A 492 -4.44 8.25 10.82
N LYS A 493 -4.00 9.40 10.30
CA LYS A 493 -2.70 10.01 10.66
C LYS A 493 -2.79 11.17 11.65
N LYS A 494 -3.93 11.85 11.66
CA LYS A 494 -4.13 13.07 12.43
C LYS A 494 -5.56 13.19 12.89
N ILE A 495 -5.74 13.64 14.13
CA ILE A 495 -7.05 14.01 14.68
C ILE A 495 -7.13 15.54 14.74
N SER A 496 -7.82 16.11 13.76
CA SER A 496 -8.00 17.55 13.62
C SER A 496 -9.14 18.09 14.49
N ASN A 497 -9.10 19.40 14.75
CA ASN A 497 -10.19 20.12 15.39
C ASN A 497 -11.52 19.93 14.65
N ASN A 498 -12.63 19.95 15.40
CA ASN A 498 -14.01 19.84 14.92
C ASN A 498 -14.42 18.50 14.28
N ILE A 499 -13.57 17.46 14.25
CA ILE A 499 -14.00 16.13 13.78
C ILE A 499 -15.17 15.62 14.63
N PHE A 500 -15.04 15.70 15.96
CA PHE A 500 -16.04 15.23 16.92
C PHE A 500 -16.97 16.35 17.42
N ASN A 501 -17.16 17.39 16.62
CA ASN A 501 -18.12 18.42 16.97
C ASN A 501 -19.56 17.85 16.97
N GLY A 502 -20.41 18.32 17.86
CA GLY A 502 -21.82 17.88 17.96
C GLY A 502 -22.08 16.56 18.70
N VAL A 503 -21.10 15.66 18.86
CA VAL A 503 -21.27 14.34 19.54
C VAL A 503 -21.11 14.42 21.05
N THR A 504 -21.88 15.30 21.69
CA THR A 504 -21.82 15.54 23.14
C THR A 504 -22.25 14.36 24.02
N ALA A 505 -22.92 13.35 23.46
CA ALA A 505 -23.34 12.13 24.17
C ALA A 505 -22.29 10.99 24.14
N LEU A 506 -21.15 11.20 23.47
CA LEU A 506 -20.14 10.16 23.25
C LEU A 506 -19.56 9.68 24.59
N LYS A 507 -19.58 8.36 24.81
CA LYS A 507 -19.03 7.68 25.98
C LYS A 507 -17.78 6.89 25.65
N GLU A 508 -17.72 6.30 24.46
CA GLU A 508 -16.59 5.47 24.03
C GLU A 508 -16.06 5.90 22.66
N LEU A 509 -14.75 6.16 22.59
CA LEU A 509 -14.04 6.45 21.36
C LEU A 509 -12.82 5.53 21.22
N SER A 510 -12.83 4.69 20.18
CA SER A 510 -11.71 3.81 19.86
C SER A 510 -11.05 4.22 18.55
N LEU A 511 -9.76 4.57 18.65
CA LEU A 511 -8.85 4.97 17.57
C LEU A 511 -7.59 4.08 17.54
N GLU A 512 -7.67 2.92 18.19
CA GLU A 512 -6.56 1.97 18.31
C GLU A 512 -6.04 1.50 16.95
N ASN A 513 -4.75 1.18 16.84
CA ASN A 513 -4.16 0.59 15.65
C ASN A 513 -4.37 1.47 14.40
N ASN A 514 -4.01 2.74 14.52
CA ASN A 514 -3.98 3.70 13.43
C ASN A 514 -2.53 4.19 13.24
N LYS A 515 -2.33 5.30 12.51
CA LYS A 515 -1.02 5.91 12.28
C LYS A 515 -0.96 7.32 12.85
N ILE A 516 -1.67 7.55 13.96
CA ILE A 516 -1.87 8.89 14.51
C ILE A 516 -0.55 9.37 15.10
N THR A 517 -0.02 10.46 14.55
CA THR A 517 1.17 11.15 15.07
C THR A 517 0.82 12.49 15.71
N GLU A 518 -0.35 13.06 15.40
CA GLU A 518 -0.76 14.39 15.87
C GLU A 518 -2.24 14.43 16.26
N ILE A 519 -2.52 15.03 17.42
CA ILE A 519 -3.86 15.39 17.89
C ILE A 519 -3.87 16.90 18.13
N GLU A 520 -4.77 17.63 17.47
CA GLU A 520 -4.89 19.08 17.68
C GLU A 520 -5.48 19.39 19.06
N GLU A 521 -5.07 20.51 19.66
CA GLU A 521 -5.36 20.83 21.08
C GLU A 521 -6.86 20.82 21.46
N ASN A 522 -7.75 21.13 20.51
CA ASN A 522 -9.20 21.20 20.71
C ASN A 522 -9.94 20.08 19.98
N ALA A 523 -9.26 19.03 19.54
CA ALA A 523 -9.87 17.98 18.74
C ALA A 523 -10.96 17.19 19.50
N PHE A 524 -10.86 17.14 20.83
CA PHE A 524 -11.83 16.53 21.73
C PHE A 524 -12.72 17.54 22.46
N GLU A 525 -12.74 18.80 22.03
CA GLU A 525 -13.59 19.84 22.63
C GLU A 525 -15.06 19.40 22.63
N GLY A 526 -15.73 19.52 23.78
CA GLY A 526 -17.13 19.16 23.95
C GLY A 526 -17.41 17.69 24.30
N LEU A 527 -16.40 16.80 24.29
CA LEU A 527 -16.52 15.39 24.66
C LEU A 527 -16.58 15.16 26.18
N THR A 528 -17.40 15.96 26.87
CA THR A 528 -17.51 15.99 28.32
C THR A 528 -18.15 14.74 28.93
N ASN A 529 -18.81 13.89 28.15
CA ASN A 529 -19.37 12.62 28.62
C ASN A 529 -18.50 11.41 28.26
N LEU A 530 -17.31 11.61 27.68
CA LEU A 530 -16.43 10.53 27.29
C LEU A 530 -15.90 9.81 28.54
N GLU A 531 -16.16 8.50 28.62
CA GLU A 531 -15.79 7.63 29.73
C GLU A 531 -14.59 6.74 29.37
N ALA A 532 -14.43 6.39 28.09
CA ALA A 532 -13.33 5.56 27.59
C ALA A 532 -12.71 6.12 26.29
N LEU A 533 -11.38 6.25 26.29
CA LEU A 533 -10.60 6.64 25.12
C LEU A 533 -9.48 5.63 24.88
N SER A 534 -9.48 5.01 23.70
CA SER A 534 -8.37 4.18 23.23
C SER A 534 -7.63 4.84 22.07
N LEU A 535 -6.34 5.08 22.28
CA LEU A 535 -5.36 5.56 21.30
C LEU A 535 -4.17 4.59 21.21
N SER A 536 -4.31 3.36 21.70
CA SER A 536 -3.25 2.36 21.70
C SER A 536 -2.79 2.00 20.27
N SER A 537 -1.55 1.52 20.12
CA SER A 537 -1.00 1.14 18.81
C SER A 537 -1.08 2.28 17.78
N ASN A 538 -0.55 3.45 18.14
CA ASN A 538 -0.40 4.60 17.26
C ASN A 538 1.07 5.07 17.29
N GLU A 539 1.36 6.23 16.72
CA GLU A 539 2.72 6.77 16.60
C GLU A 539 2.89 8.04 17.45
N LEU A 540 2.13 8.19 18.54
CA LEU A 540 2.14 9.38 19.39
C LEU A 540 3.41 9.46 20.23
N ASP A 541 4.15 10.57 20.13
CA ASP A 541 5.32 10.86 20.98
C ASP A 541 4.99 11.76 22.17
N ASN A 542 3.86 12.48 22.10
CA ASN A 542 3.40 13.39 23.15
C ASN A 542 1.86 13.53 23.15
N ILE A 543 1.29 13.72 24.34
CA ILE A 543 -0.07 14.21 24.53
C ILE A 543 0.01 15.33 25.57
N ASN A 544 -0.45 16.52 25.20
CA ASN A 544 -0.36 17.68 26.08
C ASN A 544 -1.62 17.86 26.95
N GLU A 545 -1.47 18.69 27.98
CA GLU A 545 -2.50 19.00 28.97
C GLU A 545 -3.82 19.50 28.38
N LYS A 546 -3.78 20.26 27.26
CA LYS A 546 -5.00 20.83 26.67
C LYS A 546 -5.88 19.76 26.06
N ILE A 547 -5.29 18.75 25.41
CA ILE A 547 -6.02 17.63 24.80
C ILE A 547 -6.83 16.89 25.87
N LEU A 548 -6.17 16.46 26.97
CA LEU A 548 -6.81 15.70 28.04
C LEU A 548 -7.78 16.55 28.88
N SER A 549 -7.58 17.87 28.96
CA SER A 549 -8.50 18.76 29.68
C SER A 549 -9.91 18.84 29.07
N ASN A 550 -10.06 18.46 27.80
CA ASN A 550 -11.34 18.45 27.10
C ASN A 550 -12.20 17.21 27.41
N VAL A 551 -11.63 16.19 28.07
CA VAL A 551 -12.29 14.90 28.37
C VAL A 551 -12.27 14.58 29.89
N PRO A 552 -12.81 15.48 30.74
CA PRO A 552 -12.60 15.43 32.20
C PRO A 552 -13.27 14.23 32.90
N ASN A 553 -14.21 13.55 32.24
CA ASN A 553 -14.96 12.42 32.81
C ASN A 553 -14.40 11.05 32.40
N LEU A 554 -13.21 10.99 31.79
CA LEU A 554 -12.57 9.73 31.45
C LEU A 554 -12.36 8.86 32.69
N THR A 555 -12.74 7.60 32.54
CA THR A 555 -12.51 6.54 33.52
C THR A 555 -11.45 5.57 33.02
N MET A 556 -11.36 5.35 31.71
CA MET A 556 -10.39 4.45 31.08
C MET A 556 -9.62 5.17 29.98
N LEU A 557 -8.29 5.11 30.05
CA LEU A 557 -7.38 5.68 29.05
C LEU A 557 -6.35 4.64 28.63
N PHE A 558 -6.36 4.29 27.34
CA PHE A 558 -5.45 3.34 26.73
C PHE A 558 -4.52 4.06 25.75
N LEU A 559 -3.22 4.01 26.06
CA LEU A 559 -2.13 4.70 25.35
C LEU A 559 -0.97 3.74 25.05
N ASP A 560 -1.19 2.44 25.18
CA ASP A 560 -0.18 1.41 24.99
C ASP A 560 0.37 1.41 23.56
N ASN A 561 1.60 0.95 23.38
CA ASN A 561 2.20 0.79 22.05
C ASN A 561 2.19 2.11 21.26
N ASN A 562 2.76 3.14 21.86
CA ASN A 562 3.02 4.45 21.28
C ASN A 562 4.50 4.81 21.51
N ASN A 563 4.90 6.06 21.21
CA ASN A 563 6.27 6.55 21.36
C ASN A 563 6.46 7.47 22.57
N LEU A 564 5.56 7.44 23.57
CA LEU A 564 5.56 8.39 24.69
C LEU A 564 6.82 8.23 25.55
N THR A 565 7.51 9.33 25.83
CA THR A 565 8.74 9.34 26.65
C THR A 565 8.49 9.66 28.13
N SER A 566 7.26 10.05 28.47
CA SER A 566 6.79 10.34 29.82
C SER A 566 5.29 10.06 29.96
N VAL A 567 4.80 9.93 31.20
CA VAL A 567 3.36 9.94 31.46
C VAL A 567 2.81 11.31 31.01
N PRO A 568 1.81 11.36 30.10
CA PRO A 568 1.37 12.61 29.50
C PRO A 568 0.94 13.69 30.51
N ASP A 569 1.27 14.94 30.18
CA ASP A 569 0.79 16.11 30.93
C ASP A 569 -0.74 16.19 30.82
N GLY A 570 -1.42 16.49 31.93
CA GLY A 570 -2.88 16.56 32.01
C GLY A 570 -3.56 15.26 32.41
N VAL A 571 -2.84 14.13 32.50
CA VAL A 571 -3.36 12.89 33.10
C VAL A 571 -3.85 13.16 34.52
N GLU A 572 -3.14 13.99 35.29
CA GLU A 572 -3.52 14.44 36.63
C GLU A 572 -4.81 15.29 36.67
N LYS A 573 -5.41 15.64 35.53
CA LYS A 573 -6.71 16.31 35.50
C LYS A 573 -7.88 15.35 35.37
N LEU A 574 -7.63 14.09 35.02
CA LEU A 574 -8.64 13.06 34.83
C LEU A 574 -9.06 12.47 36.18
N ILE A 575 -9.68 13.27 37.03
CA ILE A 575 -9.93 12.93 38.45
C ILE A 575 -10.83 11.68 38.66
N LEU A 576 -11.54 11.24 37.62
CA LEU A 576 -12.39 10.03 37.62
C LEU A 576 -11.67 8.80 37.04
N LEU A 577 -10.41 8.93 36.62
CA LEU A 577 -9.66 7.86 35.97
C LEU A 577 -9.46 6.68 36.92
N ASN A 578 -9.89 5.50 36.47
CA ASN A 578 -9.79 4.25 37.20
C ASN A 578 -8.76 3.29 36.56
N GLN A 579 -8.50 3.41 35.26
CA GLN A 579 -7.60 2.55 34.51
C GLN A 579 -6.74 3.39 33.56
N LEU A 580 -5.43 3.22 33.69
CA LEU A 580 -4.44 3.84 32.81
C LEU A 580 -3.49 2.76 32.29
N TYR A 581 -3.44 2.65 30.97
CA TYR A 581 -2.60 1.69 30.25
C TYR A 581 -1.61 2.46 29.35
N LEU A 582 -0.32 2.27 29.61
CA LEU A 582 0.82 2.96 28.99
C LEU A 582 1.93 1.95 28.62
N ASP A 583 1.57 0.68 28.43
CA ASP A 583 2.51 -0.38 28.11
C ASP A 583 3.23 -0.10 26.78
N LYS A 584 4.44 -0.66 26.59
CA LYS A 584 5.16 -0.58 25.31
C LYS A 584 5.33 0.86 24.79
N ASN A 585 5.77 1.75 25.68
CA ASN A 585 6.17 3.12 25.36
C ASN A 585 7.66 3.32 25.74
N ASN A 586 8.15 4.55 25.64
CA ASN A 586 9.54 4.92 25.95
C ASN A 586 9.66 5.66 27.31
N ILE A 587 8.75 5.43 28.25
CA ILE A 587 8.69 6.17 29.52
C ILE A 587 9.89 5.80 30.38
N SER A 588 10.64 6.81 30.83
CA SER A 588 11.89 6.59 31.60
C SER A 588 11.80 6.96 33.08
N GLU A 589 10.80 7.75 33.47
CA GLU A 589 10.61 8.23 34.85
C GLU A 589 9.12 8.32 35.22
N ILE A 590 8.82 8.03 36.49
CA ILE A 590 7.48 8.22 37.07
C ILE A 590 7.55 9.36 38.08
N LYS A 591 6.84 10.45 37.78
CA LYS A 591 6.72 11.62 38.65
C LYS A 591 5.55 11.48 39.60
N LYS A 592 5.69 12.04 40.80
CA LYS A 592 4.60 12.14 41.77
C LYS A 592 3.46 13.00 41.28
N SER A 593 3.75 14.09 40.58
CA SER A 593 2.73 15.00 40.04
C SER A 593 1.74 14.30 39.12
N SER A 594 2.17 13.31 38.36
CA SER A 594 1.34 12.60 37.36
C SER A 594 0.16 11.84 37.97
N PHE A 595 0.24 11.42 39.24
CA PHE A 595 -0.79 10.58 39.89
C PHE A 595 -1.43 11.22 41.12
N THR A 596 -0.97 12.41 41.52
CA THR A 596 -1.31 13.04 42.82
C THR A 596 -2.81 13.25 43.03
N THR A 597 -3.58 13.48 41.97
CA THR A 597 -5.02 13.81 42.01
C THR A 597 -5.94 12.62 41.72
N LEU A 598 -5.38 11.48 41.29
CA LEU A 598 -6.12 10.34 40.74
C LEU A 598 -6.59 9.38 41.85
N ALA A 599 -7.45 9.87 42.73
CA ALA A 599 -7.89 9.14 43.92
C ALA A 599 -8.70 7.86 43.60
N ASP A 600 -9.29 7.77 42.41
CA ASP A 600 -10.11 6.64 41.95
C ASP A 600 -9.34 5.59 41.13
N LEU A 601 -8.03 5.80 40.92
CA LEU A 601 -7.19 4.93 40.11
C LEU A 601 -7.04 3.54 40.76
N LYS A 602 -7.37 2.50 39.98
CA LYS A 602 -7.34 1.09 40.38
C LYS A 602 -6.27 0.30 39.66
N THR A 603 -6.05 0.59 38.38
CA THR A 603 -5.07 -0.12 37.56
C THR A 603 -4.14 0.88 36.89
N ILE A 604 -2.84 0.63 37.03
CA ILE A 604 -1.79 1.29 36.26
C ILE A 604 -0.97 0.21 35.58
N SER A 605 -0.93 0.24 34.25
CA SER A 605 -0.05 -0.64 33.47
C SER A 605 1.00 0.20 32.75
N LEU A 606 2.26 -0.11 33.01
CA LEU A 606 3.45 0.53 32.46
C LEU A 606 4.47 -0.54 32.02
N LYS A 607 3.99 -1.69 31.56
CA LYS A 607 4.82 -2.83 31.16
C LYS A 607 5.68 -2.47 29.95
N SER A 608 6.87 -3.05 29.85
CA SER A 608 7.73 -2.91 28.66
C SER A 608 7.99 -1.45 28.30
N ASN A 609 8.43 -0.69 29.30
CA ASN A 609 8.88 0.69 29.17
C ASN A 609 10.38 0.80 29.56
N GLU A 610 10.91 2.01 29.60
CA GLU A 610 12.30 2.25 29.99
C GLU A 610 12.47 2.77 31.42
N ILE A 611 11.50 2.54 32.32
CA ILE A 611 11.43 3.23 33.61
C ILE A 611 12.65 2.87 34.47
N LYS A 612 13.46 3.87 34.80
CA LYS A 612 14.65 3.75 35.67
C LYS A 612 14.41 4.30 37.07
N MET A 613 13.48 5.23 37.21
CA MET A 613 13.25 5.97 38.45
C MET A 613 11.76 6.17 38.71
N ILE A 614 11.38 6.00 39.98
CA ILE A 614 10.07 6.36 40.52
C ILE A 614 10.31 7.35 41.65
N GLU A 615 9.66 8.51 41.58
CA GLU A 615 9.74 9.51 42.66
C GLU A 615 9.13 8.99 43.97
N ASP A 616 9.68 9.44 45.09
CA ASP A 616 9.19 9.03 46.40
C ASP A 616 7.76 9.51 46.64
N GLY A 617 6.89 8.59 47.06
CA GLY A 617 5.46 8.83 47.19
C GLY A 617 4.73 9.08 45.85
N ALA A 618 5.26 8.59 44.72
CA ALA A 618 4.65 8.78 43.41
C ALA A 618 3.16 8.39 43.38
N PHE A 619 2.80 7.28 44.05
CA PHE A 619 1.44 6.75 44.10
C PHE A 619 0.75 6.98 45.46
N SER A 620 1.32 7.82 46.33
CA SER A 620 0.88 7.96 47.73
C SER A 620 -0.60 8.32 47.93
N ASN A 621 -1.24 8.96 46.95
CA ASN A 621 -2.65 9.35 47.00
C ASN A 621 -3.61 8.32 46.36
N ASN A 622 -3.09 7.31 45.65
CA ASN A 622 -3.89 6.33 44.92
C ASN A 622 -4.31 5.17 45.84
N THR A 623 -5.05 5.51 46.91
CA THR A 623 -5.44 4.55 47.96
C THR A 623 -6.36 3.42 47.50
N LYS A 624 -6.93 3.52 46.30
CA LYS A 624 -7.76 2.50 45.65
C LYS A 624 -7.00 1.64 44.62
N LEU A 625 -5.68 1.82 44.52
CA LEU A 625 -4.87 1.03 43.58
C LEU A 625 -4.96 -0.45 43.95
N GLU A 626 -5.35 -1.27 42.97
CA GLU A 626 -5.51 -2.72 43.08
C GLU A 626 -4.41 -3.45 42.29
N SER A 627 -4.00 -2.90 41.14
CA SER A 627 -3.03 -3.52 40.24
C SER A 627 -2.00 -2.51 39.73
N LEU A 628 -0.71 -2.83 39.92
CA LEU A 628 0.42 -2.06 39.40
C LEU A 628 1.33 -2.98 38.59
N TYR A 629 1.42 -2.72 37.28
CA TYR A 629 2.28 -3.49 36.38
C TYR A 629 3.47 -2.67 35.91
N LEU A 630 4.67 -3.17 36.23
CA LEU A 630 5.97 -2.62 35.90
C LEU A 630 6.90 -3.70 35.31
N TYR A 631 6.33 -4.81 34.85
CA TYR A 631 7.05 -5.88 34.13
C TYR A 631 7.91 -5.30 33.02
N ASP A 632 9.11 -5.83 32.84
CA ASP A 632 10.02 -5.43 31.77
C ASP A 632 10.30 -3.91 31.75
N ASN A 633 10.95 -3.43 32.80
CA ASN A 633 11.42 -2.05 32.91
C ASN A 633 12.89 -2.01 33.32
N ASN A 634 13.43 -0.83 33.60
CA ASN A 634 14.84 -0.63 33.95
C ASN A 634 15.04 -0.29 35.44
N LEU A 635 14.11 -0.67 36.31
CA LEU A 635 14.18 -0.35 37.74
C LEU A 635 15.32 -1.11 38.41
N THR A 636 16.11 -0.43 39.24
CA THR A 636 17.15 -1.06 40.07
C THR A 636 16.69 -1.29 41.51
N GLU A 637 15.57 -0.68 41.90
CA GLU A 637 14.96 -0.81 43.22
C GLU A 637 13.45 -0.57 43.14
N PHE A 638 12.71 -1.15 44.08
CA PHE A 638 11.31 -0.83 44.33
C PHE A 638 11.10 -0.60 45.83
N LYS A 639 10.62 0.60 46.21
CA LYS A 639 10.48 1.00 47.62
C LYS A 639 9.01 1.03 48.02
N ILE A 640 8.74 0.59 49.26
CA ILE A 640 7.41 0.69 49.85
C ILE A 640 6.91 2.14 49.92
N THR A 641 7.83 3.12 50.00
CA THR A 641 7.52 4.56 50.07
C THR A 641 6.96 5.13 48.77
N TYR A 642 7.01 4.39 47.65
CA TYR A 642 6.33 4.79 46.41
C TYR A 642 4.81 4.68 46.52
N LEU A 643 4.33 3.79 47.40
CA LEU A 643 2.93 3.39 47.53
C LEU A 643 2.23 4.07 48.73
N PRO A 644 0.89 4.04 48.79
CA PRO A 644 0.15 4.45 49.98
C PRO A 644 0.48 3.59 51.21
N GLU A 645 0.39 4.18 52.40
CA GLU A 645 0.52 3.43 53.65
C GLU A 645 -0.57 2.35 53.79
N ASN A 646 -0.19 1.14 54.21
CA ASN A 646 -1.08 -0.02 54.41
C ASN A 646 -1.85 -0.46 53.15
N ILE A 647 -1.31 -0.21 51.96
CA ILE A 647 -1.90 -0.66 50.71
C ILE A 647 -1.97 -2.20 50.65
N SER A 648 -3.01 -2.70 50.00
CA SER A 648 -3.10 -4.11 49.59
C SER A 648 -3.30 -4.12 48.08
N LEU A 649 -2.44 -4.83 47.36
CA LEU A 649 -2.54 -4.98 45.91
C LEU A 649 -3.00 -6.41 45.59
N ASN A 650 -3.87 -6.52 44.59
CA ASN A 650 -4.18 -7.81 43.98
C ASN A 650 -3.00 -8.27 43.12
N ILE A 651 -2.37 -7.31 42.41
CA ILE A 651 -1.24 -7.54 41.53
C ILE A 651 -0.19 -6.44 41.72
N LEU A 652 1.04 -6.86 42.00
CA LEU A 652 2.25 -6.05 41.85
C LEU A 652 3.19 -6.85 40.96
N ASP A 653 3.37 -6.40 39.73
CA ASP A 653 4.24 -7.07 38.76
C ASP A 653 5.51 -6.25 38.54
N ILE A 654 6.61 -6.68 39.13
CA ILE A 654 7.93 -6.06 39.02
C ILE A 654 8.97 -7.03 38.44
N GLN A 655 8.53 -8.13 37.83
CA GLN A 655 9.42 -9.12 37.20
C GLN A 655 10.16 -8.49 36.02
N LEU A 656 11.29 -9.10 35.65
CA LEU A 656 12.12 -8.62 34.54
C LEU A 656 12.47 -7.12 34.66
N ASN A 657 12.94 -6.70 35.83
CA ASN A 657 13.64 -5.42 36.02
C ASN A 657 15.12 -5.69 36.34
N TYR A 658 15.87 -4.68 36.80
CA TYR A 658 17.23 -4.84 37.31
C TYR A 658 17.28 -4.78 38.85
N ILE A 659 16.21 -5.23 39.51
CA ILE A 659 16.08 -5.18 40.98
C ILE A 659 16.85 -6.36 41.56
N ASP A 660 17.85 -6.09 42.39
CA ASP A 660 18.67 -7.12 43.05
C ASP A 660 17.95 -7.77 44.24
N SER A 661 17.25 -6.95 45.03
CA SER A 661 16.48 -7.42 46.19
C SER A 661 15.35 -6.45 46.55
N ILE A 662 14.39 -6.93 47.33
CA ILE A 662 13.24 -6.17 47.83
C ILE A 662 13.13 -6.31 49.35
N SER A 663 12.54 -5.29 49.99
CA SER A 663 12.18 -5.34 51.41
C SER A 663 11.09 -6.38 51.70
N GLU A 664 10.98 -6.87 52.94
CA GLU A 664 9.93 -7.82 53.34
C GLU A 664 8.53 -7.21 53.20
N GLU A 665 8.41 -5.89 53.38
CA GLU A 665 7.17 -5.14 53.17
C GLU A 665 6.71 -5.20 51.71
N VAL A 666 7.63 -5.03 50.76
CA VAL A 666 7.33 -5.17 49.33
C VAL A 666 7.05 -6.62 48.96
N LYS A 667 7.83 -7.56 49.52
CA LYS A 667 7.63 -9.00 49.28
C LYS A 667 6.24 -9.47 49.73
N ALA A 668 5.71 -8.92 50.82
CA ALA A 668 4.37 -9.20 51.29
C ALA A 668 3.25 -8.75 50.33
N LEU A 669 3.54 -7.82 49.40
CA LEU A 669 2.59 -7.36 48.37
C LEU A 669 2.59 -8.25 47.12
N LEU A 670 3.57 -9.14 46.94
CA LEU A 670 3.67 -10.07 45.82
C LEU A 670 2.82 -11.32 46.07
N THR A 671 1.50 -11.15 46.21
CA THR A 671 0.58 -12.26 46.54
C THR A 671 0.27 -13.17 45.36
N THR A 672 0.30 -12.61 44.15
CA THR A 672 -0.10 -13.29 42.90
C THR A 672 1.07 -13.48 41.94
N ASN A 673 1.96 -12.48 41.87
CA ASN A 673 3.14 -12.49 41.01
C ASN A 673 4.39 -12.90 41.80
N LYS A 674 5.39 -13.40 41.09
CA LYS A 674 6.70 -13.72 41.66
C LYS A 674 7.62 -12.51 41.59
N PHE A 675 8.71 -12.52 42.34
CA PHE A 675 9.75 -11.51 42.19
C PHE A 675 10.71 -11.86 41.04
N ASN A 676 11.11 -13.12 40.93
CA ASN A 676 12.04 -13.61 39.93
C ASN A 676 11.32 -14.20 38.69
N PRO A 677 11.96 -14.22 37.51
CA PRO A 677 13.33 -13.74 37.23
C PRO A 677 13.48 -12.21 37.12
N GLN A 678 14.72 -11.74 37.26
CA GLN A 678 15.14 -10.35 37.06
C GLN A 678 16.21 -10.26 35.96
N LYS A 679 16.19 -9.20 35.14
CA LYS A 679 17.14 -8.94 34.04
C LYS A 679 18.58 -8.71 34.53
N ILE A 680 18.77 -8.45 35.82
CA ILE A 680 20.10 -8.30 36.42
C ILE A 680 21.00 -9.52 36.18
N ASP A 681 20.43 -10.73 36.16
CA ASP A 681 21.18 -11.97 35.89
C ASP A 681 21.75 -12.02 34.46
N SER A 682 21.08 -11.35 33.52
CA SER A 682 21.38 -11.37 32.08
C SER A 682 21.91 -10.02 31.57
N LYS A 683 22.42 -9.16 32.46
CA LYS A 683 22.91 -7.82 32.10
C LYS A 683 23.95 -7.84 30.96
N ILE A 684 23.80 -6.90 30.02
CA ILE A 684 24.75 -6.66 28.93
C ILE A 684 25.75 -5.57 29.36
N THR A 685 27.02 -5.79 29.06
CA THR A 685 28.09 -4.79 29.22
C THR A 685 28.55 -4.34 27.84
N LEU A 686 28.60 -3.03 27.62
CA LEU A 686 29.11 -2.39 26.41
C LEU A 686 30.42 -1.67 26.72
N GLU A 687 31.46 -1.99 25.94
CA GLU A 687 32.82 -1.47 26.08
C GLU A 687 33.35 -0.99 24.71
N ASN A 688 34.35 -0.11 24.72
CA ASN A 688 35.02 0.39 23.52
C ASN A 688 36.43 -0.21 23.43
N ASP A 689 36.80 -0.75 22.28
CA ASP A 689 38.16 -1.20 21.97
C ASP A 689 38.93 -0.11 21.21
N ASN A 690 39.68 0.71 21.96
CA ASN A 690 40.65 1.68 21.44
C ASN A 690 40.09 2.63 20.35
N ASN A 691 38.83 3.07 20.48
CA ASN A 691 38.13 3.98 19.56
C ASN A 691 37.87 3.42 18.15
N THR A 692 37.94 2.10 17.97
CA THR A 692 37.69 1.47 16.66
C THR A 692 36.37 0.67 16.60
N LEU A 693 36.02 -0.02 17.69
CA LEU A 693 34.87 -0.92 17.74
C LEU A 693 34.17 -0.85 19.10
N LEU A 694 32.85 -1.04 19.09
CA LEU A 694 32.06 -1.29 20.28
C LEU A 694 31.92 -2.79 20.48
N LYS A 695 32.34 -3.31 21.63
CA LYS A 695 32.22 -4.72 21.99
C LYS A 695 31.22 -4.86 23.11
N TRP A 696 30.34 -5.85 22.99
CA TRP A 696 29.38 -6.16 24.03
C TRP A 696 29.47 -7.62 24.45
N SER A 697 29.13 -7.88 25.71
CA SER A 697 29.10 -9.22 26.28
C SER A 697 28.00 -9.36 27.33
N GLN A 698 27.58 -10.59 27.58
CA GLN A 698 26.51 -10.96 28.48
C GLN A 698 26.87 -12.27 29.19
N ASN A 699 26.51 -12.37 30.48
CA ASN A 699 26.94 -13.49 31.34
C ASN A 699 25.87 -14.57 31.57
N PHE A 700 24.65 -14.34 31.10
CA PHE A 700 23.54 -15.29 31.18
C PHE A 700 22.57 -15.05 30.04
N SER A 701 22.04 -16.13 29.47
CA SER A 701 21.16 -16.05 28.30
C SER A 701 19.86 -15.33 28.65
N ALA A 702 19.39 -14.47 27.76
CA ALA A 702 18.05 -13.92 27.83
C ALA A 702 17.01 -15.01 27.49
N LEU A 703 17.32 -15.99 26.63
CA LEU A 703 16.44 -17.16 26.40
C LEU A 703 16.25 -18.00 27.68
N ASP A 704 17.28 -18.11 28.53
CA ASP A 704 17.14 -18.73 29.85
C ASP A 704 16.18 -17.93 30.75
N LEU A 705 16.22 -16.60 30.72
CA LEU A 705 15.26 -15.77 31.47
C LEU A 705 13.82 -15.94 30.95
N LEU A 706 13.66 -16.04 29.62
CA LEU A 706 12.37 -16.31 28.99
C LEU A 706 11.79 -17.64 29.50
N TYR A 707 12.57 -18.72 29.37
CA TYR A 707 12.13 -20.04 29.79
C TYR A 707 11.89 -20.13 31.31
N TRP A 708 12.74 -19.48 32.12
CA TRP A 708 12.53 -19.36 33.57
C TRP A 708 11.19 -18.68 33.87
N TYR A 709 10.92 -17.52 33.24
CA TYR A 709 9.66 -16.81 33.44
C TYR A 709 8.45 -17.68 33.06
N ASP A 710 8.43 -18.23 31.84
CA ASP A 710 7.30 -19.00 31.33
C ASP A 710 7.07 -20.28 32.13
N SER A 711 8.14 -20.98 32.53
CA SER A 711 8.06 -22.19 33.34
C SER A 711 7.56 -21.95 34.77
N THR A 712 7.63 -20.69 35.25
CA THR A 712 7.31 -20.35 36.63
C THR A 712 6.18 -19.33 36.78
N THR A 713 5.58 -18.83 35.71
CA THR A 713 4.51 -17.82 35.80
C THR A 713 3.27 -18.31 36.56
N SER A 714 3.06 -19.63 36.64
CA SER A 714 1.94 -20.23 37.36
C SER A 714 2.02 -20.03 38.88
N ALA A 715 0.91 -19.56 39.47
CA ALA A 715 0.79 -19.29 40.91
C ALA A 715 0.90 -20.53 41.81
N ILE A 716 0.75 -21.74 41.27
CA ILE A 716 0.90 -23.00 42.03
C ILE A 716 2.33 -23.56 42.02
N VAL A 717 3.19 -23.02 41.14
CA VAL A 717 4.60 -23.40 41.10
C VAL A 717 5.32 -22.53 42.13
N ASP A 718 6.21 -23.12 42.93
CA ASP A 718 7.02 -22.34 43.86
C ASP A 718 7.91 -21.34 43.11
N GLU A 719 8.26 -20.23 43.74
CA GLU A 719 9.22 -19.29 43.16
C GLU A 719 10.62 -19.92 43.13
N ILE A 720 11.24 -19.93 41.94
CA ILE A 720 12.67 -20.17 41.81
C ILE A 720 13.36 -18.84 42.10
N THR A 721 14.16 -18.78 43.16
CA THR A 721 14.63 -17.52 43.74
C THR A 721 16.03 -17.08 43.29
N SER A 722 16.73 -17.90 42.50
CA SER A 722 18.07 -17.57 42.04
C SER A 722 18.43 -18.29 40.74
N LYS A 723 19.38 -17.72 39.99
CA LYS A 723 19.99 -18.38 38.81
C LYS A 723 20.50 -19.78 39.12
N LYS A 724 21.04 -20.01 40.31
CA LYS A 724 21.53 -21.34 40.72
C LYS A 724 20.39 -22.35 40.84
N ASP A 725 19.28 -21.93 41.44
CA ASP A 725 18.11 -22.80 41.63
C ASP A 725 17.40 -23.06 40.30
N TYR A 726 17.40 -22.08 39.39
CA TYR A 726 16.93 -22.26 38.01
C TYR A 726 17.74 -23.34 37.27
N LEU A 727 19.07 -23.27 37.32
CA LEU A 727 19.91 -24.29 36.68
C LEU A 727 19.69 -25.69 37.28
N GLU A 728 19.38 -25.78 38.58
CA GLU A 728 19.02 -27.05 39.22
C GLU A 728 17.62 -27.54 38.80
N PHE A 729 16.67 -26.62 38.62
CA PHE A 729 15.35 -26.90 38.07
C PHE A 729 15.42 -27.49 36.65
N ILE A 730 16.25 -26.93 35.77
CA ILE A 730 16.47 -27.47 34.41
C ILE A 730 16.95 -28.92 34.46
N LYS A 731 17.93 -29.22 35.32
CA LYS A 731 18.45 -30.58 35.49
C LYS A 731 17.38 -31.55 35.99
N ASN A 732 16.62 -31.13 37.00
CA ASN A 732 15.55 -31.94 37.57
C ASN A 732 14.37 -32.15 36.62
N SER A 733 14.24 -31.30 35.60
CA SER A 733 13.23 -31.41 34.54
C SER A 733 13.64 -32.33 33.39
N GLY A 734 14.82 -32.96 33.47
CA GLY A 734 15.30 -33.93 32.47
C GLY A 734 16.22 -33.34 31.39
N TYR A 735 16.51 -32.04 31.46
CA TYR A 735 17.33 -31.30 30.50
C TYR A 735 18.78 -31.10 30.98
N ASP A 736 19.32 -32.02 31.77
CA ASP A 736 20.70 -31.93 32.26
C ASP A 736 21.71 -31.93 31.10
N GLY A 737 22.48 -30.85 30.99
CA GLY A 737 23.49 -30.66 29.95
C GLY A 737 22.96 -30.22 28.58
N TRP A 738 21.66 -29.95 28.45
CA TRP A 738 21.07 -29.41 27.21
C TRP A 738 21.40 -27.93 27.06
N GLU A 739 21.58 -27.48 25.81
CA GLU A 739 21.60 -26.04 25.51
C GLU A 739 20.17 -25.49 25.57
N ILE A 740 20.01 -24.20 25.91
CA ILE A 740 18.67 -23.59 26.03
C ILE A 740 17.86 -23.69 24.73
N THR A 741 18.52 -23.61 23.57
CA THR A 741 17.87 -23.76 22.26
C THR A 741 17.34 -25.16 22.02
N ASP A 742 18.02 -26.20 22.50
CA ASP A 742 17.50 -27.58 22.43
C ASP A 742 16.22 -27.72 23.28
N ILE A 743 16.20 -27.11 24.47
CA ILE A 743 15.03 -27.10 25.36
C ILE A 743 13.86 -26.37 24.71
N LEU A 744 14.10 -25.17 24.18
CA LEU A 744 13.08 -24.36 23.52
C LEU A 744 12.50 -25.09 22.30
N ASN A 745 13.34 -25.72 21.48
CA ASN A 745 12.90 -26.52 20.34
C ASN A 745 12.05 -27.73 20.76
N GLU A 746 12.45 -28.45 21.80
CA GLU A 746 11.69 -29.60 22.32
C GLU A 746 10.32 -29.16 22.88
N GLU A 747 10.26 -28.00 23.52
CA GLU A 747 9.04 -27.42 24.07
C GLU A 747 8.19 -26.66 23.04
N GLY A 748 8.60 -26.64 21.77
CA GLY A 748 7.84 -26.05 20.66
C GLY A 748 7.85 -24.52 20.61
N TYR A 749 8.89 -23.88 21.16
CA TYR A 749 9.09 -22.44 21.07
C TYR A 749 9.66 -22.06 19.70
N ASP A 750 9.26 -20.89 19.22
CA ASP A 750 9.75 -20.22 18.02
C ASP A 750 10.14 -18.79 18.41
N TRP A 751 11.39 -18.39 18.19
CA TRP A 751 11.92 -17.14 18.78
C TRP A 751 12.78 -16.33 17.81
N ASP A 752 12.77 -15.01 18.02
CA ASP A 752 13.67 -14.07 17.35
C ASP A 752 14.41 -13.26 18.41
N ILE A 753 15.70 -13.02 18.16
CA ILE A 753 16.55 -12.17 18.98
C ILE A 753 17.04 -11.04 18.10
N GLU A 754 16.68 -9.82 18.48
CA GLU A 754 17.14 -8.62 17.79
C GLU A 754 18.12 -7.87 18.69
N VAL A 755 19.39 -7.81 18.29
CA VAL A 755 20.42 -7.01 18.97
C VAL A 755 20.59 -5.70 18.22
N ILE A 756 20.13 -4.62 18.82
CA ILE A 756 20.12 -3.28 18.26
C ILE A 756 21.24 -2.46 18.90
N LEU A 757 22.09 -1.86 18.07
CA LEU A 757 22.93 -0.75 18.48
C LEU A 757 22.13 0.55 18.37
N GLN A 758 21.97 1.23 19.49
CA GLN A 758 21.37 2.55 19.54
C GLN A 758 22.40 3.61 19.87
N CYS A 759 22.23 4.81 19.31
CA CYS A 759 23.01 5.99 19.65
C CYS A 759 22.05 7.15 19.90
N LYS A 760 22.33 7.93 20.95
CA LYS A 760 21.59 9.18 21.16
C LYS A 760 21.72 10.10 19.95
N ASP A 761 20.61 10.69 19.56
CA ASP A 761 20.57 11.79 18.62
C ASP A 761 20.80 13.13 19.34
N ILE A 762 20.50 14.21 18.63
CA ILE A 762 20.68 15.57 19.11
C ILE A 762 19.69 15.96 20.23
N ASN A 763 18.53 15.30 20.30
CA ASN A 763 17.52 15.52 21.34
C ASN A 763 17.82 14.68 22.59
N GLY A 764 18.88 13.84 22.54
CA GLY A 764 19.21 12.91 23.60
C GLY A 764 18.38 11.62 23.55
N GLU A 765 17.58 11.42 22.51
CA GLU A 765 16.74 10.25 22.30
C GLU A 765 17.55 9.16 21.58
N TYR A 766 17.31 7.90 21.92
CA TYR A 766 18.03 6.80 21.30
C TYR A 766 17.46 6.48 19.93
N GLN A 767 18.34 6.51 18.93
CA GLN A 767 18.01 6.10 17.56
C GLN A 767 18.73 4.79 17.22
N ASN A 768 18.04 3.89 16.53
CA ASN A 768 18.64 2.67 15.99
C ASN A 768 19.67 3.06 14.92
N VAL A 769 20.90 2.57 15.05
CA VAL A 769 22.01 2.87 14.10
C VAL A 769 22.62 1.64 13.44
N ASP A 770 22.41 0.46 14.03
CA ASP A 770 22.76 -0.84 13.46
C ASP A 770 21.93 -1.92 14.19
N SER A 771 21.71 -3.07 13.56
CA SER A 771 21.04 -4.19 14.21
C SER A 771 21.46 -5.54 13.63
N ILE A 772 21.30 -6.57 14.45
CA ILE A 772 21.48 -7.97 14.06
C ILE A 772 20.20 -8.69 14.48
N LEU A 773 19.54 -9.33 13.52
CA LEU A 773 18.39 -10.19 13.78
C LEU A 773 18.82 -11.64 13.60
N GLU A 774 18.55 -12.45 14.62
CA GLU A 774 18.79 -13.88 14.61
C GLU A 774 17.48 -14.62 14.92
N SER A 775 17.20 -15.69 14.18
CA SER A 775 16.00 -16.51 14.33
C SER A 775 16.39 -17.96 14.60
N ASP A 776 15.74 -18.58 15.58
CA ASP A 776 15.89 -20.00 15.94
C ASP A 776 17.35 -20.45 16.14
N SER A 777 18.22 -19.52 16.55
CA SER A 777 19.64 -19.78 16.74
C SER A 777 20.06 -19.65 18.19
N ASN A 778 21.24 -20.20 18.48
CA ASN A 778 21.92 -19.98 19.75
C ASN A 778 22.14 -18.48 19.95
N GLU A 779 21.72 -17.97 21.11
CA GLU A 779 21.86 -16.57 21.46
C GLU A 779 23.34 -16.13 21.42
N MET A 780 23.63 -15.06 20.68
CA MET A 780 24.93 -14.41 20.79
C MET A 780 25.15 -13.85 22.20
N MET A 781 26.10 -14.46 22.92
CA MET A 781 26.51 -14.00 24.27
C MET A 781 27.53 -12.86 24.24
N LYS A 782 28.10 -12.57 23.07
CA LYS A 782 29.02 -11.46 22.82
C LYS A 782 29.00 -11.08 21.36
N GLY A 783 29.29 -9.82 21.07
CA GLY A 783 29.35 -9.32 19.70
C GLY A 783 30.08 -8.00 19.61
N GLN A 784 30.09 -7.42 18.41
CA GLN A 784 30.71 -6.14 18.17
C GLN A 784 29.98 -5.36 17.09
N PHE A 785 30.05 -4.03 17.18
CA PHE A 785 29.57 -3.11 16.17
C PHE A 785 30.64 -2.05 15.84
N ASN A 786 30.57 -1.53 14.62
CA ASN A 786 31.40 -0.39 14.22
C ASN A 786 30.85 0.91 14.83
N ILE A 787 31.75 1.77 15.32
CA ILE A 787 31.38 3.12 15.77
C ILE A 787 30.98 3.95 14.55
N LYS A 788 29.70 4.35 14.48
CA LYS A 788 29.18 5.13 13.34
C LYS A 788 29.58 6.60 13.44
N LYS A 789 29.34 7.22 14.60
CA LYS A 789 29.57 8.64 14.92
C LYS A 789 30.05 8.79 16.36
N SER A 790 30.53 9.97 16.75
CA SER A 790 30.69 10.29 18.18
C SER A 790 29.31 10.37 18.84
N GLY A 791 29.17 9.87 20.06
CA GLY A 791 27.90 9.88 20.76
C GLY A 791 27.81 8.90 21.92
N THR A 792 26.65 8.90 22.59
CA THR A 792 26.34 7.92 23.65
C THR A 792 25.63 6.72 23.04
N TYR A 793 26.26 5.56 23.14
CA TYR A 793 25.76 4.30 22.61
C TYR A 793 25.20 3.40 23.71
N ARG A 794 24.25 2.56 23.33
CA ARG A 794 23.81 1.40 24.12
C ARG A 794 23.45 0.24 23.19
N ILE A 795 23.41 -0.97 23.76
CA ILE A 795 22.83 -2.15 23.12
C ILE A 795 21.46 -2.41 23.73
N VAL A 796 20.49 -2.69 22.88
CA VAL A 796 19.18 -3.22 23.27
C VAL A 796 19.03 -4.59 22.64
N LYS A 797 18.79 -5.62 23.44
CA LYS A 797 18.51 -6.97 22.97
C LYS A 797 17.03 -7.27 23.21
N ASN A 798 16.24 -7.31 22.15
CA ASN A 798 14.82 -7.63 22.20
C ASN A 798 14.62 -9.13 21.99
N ILE A 799 13.74 -9.73 22.80
CA ILE A 799 13.34 -11.12 22.69
C ILE A 799 11.90 -11.17 22.21
N TYR A 800 11.67 -11.82 21.08
CA TYR A 800 10.35 -12.13 20.57
C TYR A 800 10.15 -13.64 20.58
N CYS A 801 8.96 -14.09 20.96
CA CYS A 801 8.70 -15.51 21.02
C CYS A 801 7.22 -15.84 20.83
N SER A 802 6.96 -17.01 20.25
CA SER A 802 5.67 -17.67 20.26
C SER A 802 5.83 -19.17 20.47
N THR A 803 4.78 -19.83 20.94
CA THR A 803 4.62 -21.28 20.83
C THR A 803 3.75 -21.68 19.64
N TYR A 804 3.00 -20.73 19.06
CA TYR A 804 2.16 -20.91 17.87
C TYR A 804 1.93 -19.58 17.13
N GLY A 805 2.26 -19.50 15.84
CA GLY A 805 1.94 -18.33 15.02
C GLY A 805 2.92 -17.16 15.19
N ASN A 806 2.41 -15.92 15.30
CA ASN A 806 3.25 -14.71 15.29
C ASN A 806 4.08 -14.56 16.58
N LYS A 807 5.37 -14.25 16.43
CA LYS A 807 6.30 -13.98 17.55
C LYS A 807 5.99 -12.65 18.21
N GLU A 808 5.54 -12.69 19.45
CA GLU A 808 5.25 -11.48 20.22
C GLU A 808 6.49 -11.02 20.98
N TYR A 809 6.64 -9.70 21.12
CA TYR A 809 7.64 -9.13 22.02
C TYR A 809 7.41 -9.63 23.45
N LYS A 810 8.48 -10.12 24.10
CA LYS A 810 8.44 -10.61 25.48
C LYS A 810 9.11 -9.65 26.45
N PHE A 811 10.37 -9.28 26.19
CA PHE A 811 11.10 -8.30 26.99
C PHE A 811 12.37 -7.84 26.29
N SER A 812 13.05 -6.85 26.87
CA SER A 812 14.36 -6.41 26.41
C SER A 812 15.41 -6.34 27.51
N VAL A 813 16.65 -6.67 27.16
CA VAL A 813 17.83 -6.46 28.01
C VAL A 813 18.68 -5.35 27.43
N ILE A 814 19.00 -4.35 28.24
CA ILE A 814 19.70 -3.13 27.84
C ILE A 814 21.09 -3.06 28.50
N SER A 815 22.09 -2.57 27.77
CA SER A 815 23.44 -2.35 28.29
C SER A 815 23.58 -1.07 29.12
N ASN A 816 24.76 -0.86 29.71
CA ASN A 816 25.16 0.49 30.13
C ASN A 816 25.23 1.46 28.93
N ASP A 817 25.07 2.75 29.24
CA ASP A 817 25.44 3.83 28.32
C ASP A 817 26.95 3.94 28.22
N LEU A 818 27.44 4.16 27.01
CA LEU A 818 28.85 4.37 26.73
C LEU A 818 29.02 5.56 25.78
N PHE A 819 29.62 6.64 26.28
CA PHE A 819 30.04 7.75 25.43
C PHE A 819 31.32 7.40 24.68
N VAL A 820 31.36 7.67 23.38
CA VAL A 820 32.47 7.35 22.50
C VAL A 820 32.78 8.57 21.65
N GLU A 821 34.03 9.02 21.70
CA GLU A 821 34.57 9.99 20.74
C GLU A 821 35.21 9.22 19.59
N LYS A 822 34.62 9.34 18.40
CA LYS A 822 35.23 8.80 17.19
C LYS A 822 36.36 9.75 16.79
N ASN A 823 37.58 9.44 17.23
CA ASN A 823 38.77 10.05 16.66
C ASN A 823 38.90 9.56 15.21
N ILE A 824 38.45 10.36 14.26
CA ILE A 824 38.70 10.08 12.84
C ILE A 824 40.17 10.38 12.59
N THR A 825 41.06 9.43 12.89
CA THR A 825 42.37 9.38 12.26
C THR A 825 42.18 8.81 10.86
N THR A 826 41.60 9.58 9.95
CA THR A 826 41.90 9.43 8.53
C THR A 826 43.19 10.18 8.27
N GLU A 827 44.03 9.66 7.39
CA GLU A 827 45.07 10.48 6.76
C GLU A 827 44.40 11.78 6.31
N SER A 828 44.93 12.92 6.80
CA SER A 828 44.48 14.25 6.40
C SER A 828 44.33 14.30 4.89
N LYS A 829 43.16 14.71 4.40
CA LYS A 829 42.89 14.95 2.98
C LYS A 829 43.81 16.04 2.43
N PHE A 830 44.40 16.85 3.30
CA PHE A 830 45.49 17.76 2.98
C PHE A 830 46.84 17.07 3.13
N THR A 831 47.50 16.85 2.00
CA THR A 831 48.75 16.09 1.91
C THR A 831 49.99 16.83 2.44
N GLN A 832 49.93 18.16 2.53
CA GLN A 832 51.02 19.02 3.01
C GLN A 832 50.49 20.40 3.44
N ASP A 833 51.31 21.18 4.15
CA ASP A 833 51.02 22.60 4.41
C ASP A 833 51.00 23.40 3.10
N GLY A 834 50.11 24.40 3.04
CA GLY A 834 49.92 25.27 1.88
C GLY A 834 48.46 25.64 1.63
N THR A 835 48.21 26.29 0.50
CA THR A 835 46.88 26.76 0.11
C THR A 835 46.23 25.77 -0.86
N TYR A 836 44.97 25.45 -0.61
CA TYR A 836 44.11 24.56 -1.40
C TYR A 836 42.84 25.29 -1.85
N SER A 837 42.23 24.78 -2.91
CA SER A 837 40.88 25.17 -3.36
C SER A 837 39.97 23.95 -3.35
N VAL A 838 38.72 24.11 -2.91
CA VAL A 838 37.72 23.04 -2.84
C VAL A 838 36.34 23.60 -3.16
N GLU A 839 35.49 22.82 -3.82
CA GLU A 839 34.11 23.20 -4.04
C GLU A 839 33.28 23.04 -2.76
N VAL A 840 32.40 24.03 -2.53
CA VAL A 840 31.51 24.07 -1.37
C VAL A 840 30.10 24.47 -1.79
N ASP A 841 29.11 24.06 -1.00
CA ASP A 841 27.70 24.44 -1.17
C ASP A 841 27.01 24.54 0.20
N LEU A 842 25.85 25.19 0.28
CA LEU A 842 25.07 25.32 1.50
C LEU A 842 23.77 24.50 1.41
N TRP A 843 23.62 23.53 2.31
CA TRP A 843 22.53 22.54 2.32
C TRP A 843 21.58 22.76 3.50
N ASN A 844 20.37 22.18 3.39
CA ASN A 844 19.40 22.16 4.49
C ASN A 844 19.93 21.33 5.69
N ALA A 845 19.59 21.74 6.91
CA ALA A 845 20.02 21.06 8.14
C ALA A 845 19.52 19.61 8.26
N SER A 846 18.30 19.31 7.80
CA SER A 846 17.63 18.02 8.02
C SER A 846 17.39 17.23 6.73
N LYS A 847 17.75 17.78 5.56
CA LYS A 847 17.54 17.15 4.25
C LYS A 847 18.77 17.29 3.37
N ASP A 848 19.14 16.22 2.67
CA ASP A 848 20.30 16.16 1.76
C ASP A 848 20.00 16.84 0.42
N GLN A 849 19.73 18.15 0.48
CA GLN A 849 19.41 19.00 -0.65
C GLN A 849 19.92 20.44 -0.43
N PRO A 850 20.24 21.19 -1.51
CA PRO A 850 20.67 22.57 -1.41
C PRO A 850 19.67 23.46 -0.65
N SER A 851 20.19 24.41 0.12
CA SER A 851 19.42 25.43 0.82
C SER A 851 18.91 26.49 -0.16
N MET A 852 17.84 27.20 0.22
CA MET A 852 17.41 28.41 -0.52
C MET A 852 18.52 29.47 -0.58
N ALA A 853 19.47 29.45 0.35
CA ALA A 853 20.62 30.35 0.39
C ALA A 853 21.89 29.76 -0.25
N ALA A 854 21.80 28.63 -0.96
CA ALA A 854 22.94 28.02 -1.66
C ALA A 854 23.62 28.98 -2.63
N ASP A 855 22.85 29.80 -3.35
CA ASP A 855 23.40 30.80 -4.27
C ASP A 855 24.05 32.01 -3.55
N ALA A 856 23.98 32.10 -2.22
CA ALA A 856 24.61 33.18 -1.44
C ALA A 856 26.11 32.95 -1.19
N ILE A 857 26.57 31.70 -1.26
CA ILE A 857 27.98 31.34 -1.07
C ILE A 857 28.63 31.12 -2.43
N ASP A 858 29.89 31.54 -2.58
CA ASP A 858 30.65 31.15 -3.75
C ASP A 858 30.92 29.66 -3.71
N LYS A 859 30.76 28.99 -4.86
CA LYS A 859 30.90 27.53 -4.99
C LYS A 859 32.33 27.01 -4.77
N THR A 860 33.28 27.89 -4.48
CA THR A 860 34.68 27.55 -4.32
C THR A 860 35.22 28.24 -3.08
N ALA A 861 35.70 27.44 -2.13
CA ALA A 861 36.38 27.89 -0.93
C ALA A 861 37.89 27.76 -1.09
N THR A 862 38.62 28.58 -0.34
CA THR A 862 40.08 28.45 -0.18
C THR A 862 40.36 27.84 1.19
N VAL A 863 41.25 26.85 1.28
CA VAL A 863 41.67 26.26 2.55
C VAL A 863 43.17 26.45 2.72
N VAL A 864 43.59 27.12 3.80
CA VAL A 864 45.00 27.30 4.13
C VAL A 864 45.36 26.33 5.26
N VAL A 865 46.34 25.47 5.00
CA VAL A 865 46.83 24.47 5.95
C VAL A 865 48.20 24.90 6.45
N LYS A 866 48.32 25.08 7.76
CA LYS A 866 49.58 25.47 8.41
C LYS A 866 49.75 24.71 9.72
N ASP A 867 50.90 24.07 9.90
CA ASP A 867 51.20 23.21 11.04
C ASP A 867 50.12 22.10 11.21
N GLY A 868 49.58 21.61 10.09
CA GLY A 868 48.49 20.61 10.09
C GLY A 868 47.10 21.14 10.46
N ILE A 869 46.92 22.44 10.65
CA ILE A 869 45.62 23.06 10.94
C ILE A 869 45.02 23.64 9.66
N ALA A 870 43.88 23.11 9.23
CA ALA A 870 43.16 23.58 8.04
C ALA A 870 42.17 24.70 8.38
N THR A 871 42.40 25.90 7.84
CA THR A 871 41.51 27.06 7.97
C THR A 871 40.81 27.32 6.64
N MET A 872 39.48 27.23 6.63
CA MET A 872 38.66 27.47 5.45
C MET A 872 38.26 28.94 5.35
N TYR A 873 38.27 29.45 4.12
CA TYR A 873 37.85 30.78 3.73
C TYR A 873 36.70 30.67 2.72
N ILE A 874 35.55 31.24 3.07
CA ILE A 874 34.37 31.27 2.21
C ILE A 874 33.95 32.71 1.90
N THR A 875 33.51 32.94 0.67
CA THR A 875 33.00 34.22 0.21
C THR A 875 31.48 34.16 0.12
N THR A 876 30.80 35.21 0.60
CA THR A 876 29.34 35.33 0.54
C THR A 876 28.94 36.63 -0.14
N LYS A 877 27.78 36.62 -0.81
CA LYS A 877 27.20 37.80 -1.47
C LYS A 877 25.77 38.07 -1.00
N GLU A 878 25.34 39.32 -1.14
CA GLU A 878 23.96 39.72 -0.88
C GLU A 878 23.01 38.99 -1.84
N MET A 879 21.95 38.39 -1.30
CA MET A 879 20.89 37.79 -2.09
C MET A 879 19.73 38.78 -2.28
N THR A 880 19.12 38.74 -3.47
CA THR A 880 17.90 39.50 -3.77
C THR A 880 16.79 38.56 -4.22
N LEU A 881 15.67 38.55 -3.49
CA LEU A 881 14.45 37.83 -3.87
C LEU A 881 13.32 38.86 -4.06
N GLY A 882 13.05 39.23 -5.31
CA GLY A 882 12.15 40.34 -5.63
C GLY A 882 12.72 41.68 -5.12
N THR A 883 12.03 42.33 -4.17
CA THR A 883 12.50 43.56 -3.52
C THR A 883 13.20 43.33 -2.18
N ILE A 884 13.28 42.08 -1.71
CA ILE A 884 13.86 41.73 -0.41
C ILE A 884 15.35 41.44 -0.58
N LYS A 885 16.18 42.13 0.20
CA LYS A 885 17.62 41.91 0.29
C LYS A 885 17.96 41.17 1.58
N ALA A 886 18.90 40.22 1.48
CA ALA A 886 19.44 39.49 2.60
C ALA A 886 20.96 39.39 2.52
N SER A 887 21.65 39.65 3.63
CA SER A 887 23.11 39.51 3.75
C SER A 887 23.46 38.77 5.04
N LEU A 888 24.46 37.89 4.98
CA LEU A 888 24.92 37.14 6.15
C LEU A 888 25.63 38.08 7.14
N GLN A 889 25.22 38.07 8.41
CA GLN A 889 25.79 38.94 9.45
C GLN A 889 26.59 38.19 10.50
N GLU A 890 26.21 36.95 10.81
CA GLU A 890 26.98 36.06 11.68
C GLU A 890 26.97 34.65 11.09
N LEU A 891 28.07 33.93 11.30
CA LEU A 891 28.23 32.53 10.92
C LEU A 891 28.90 31.81 12.09
N TYR A 892 28.35 30.66 12.46
CA TYR A 892 28.87 29.82 13.53
C TYR A 892 29.05 28.40 13.03
N ILE A 893 30.09 27.74 13.55
CA ILE A 893 30.40 26.34 13.22
C ILE A 893 29.86 25.44 14.32
N GLY A 894 29.04 24.47 13.95
CA GLY A 894 28.33 23.58 14.87
C GLY A 894 26.80 23.72 14.79
N SER A 895 26.12 22.87 15.54
CA SER A 895 24.65 22.75 15.48
C SER A 895 23.92 23.79 16.33
N ILE A 896 22.75 24.24 15.86
CA ILE A 896 21.90 25.24 16.53
C ILE A 896 21.40 24.81 17.93
N ASN A 897 21.34 23.50 18.20
CA ASN A 897 20.93 22.96 19.51
C ASN A 897 22.13 22.69 20.44
N GLY A 898 23.36 22.96 19.99
CA GLY A 898 24.59 22.92 20.80
C GLY A 898 25.06 24.32 21.23
N ASP A 899 26.23 24.41 21.87
CA ASP A 899 26.87 25.70 22.17
C ASP A 899 27.59 26.27 20.92
N TYR A 900 26.87 26.44 19.81
CA TYR A 900 27.46 26.93 18.55
C TYR A 900 28.04 28.34 18.68
N LYS A 901 27.51 29.14 19.63
CA LYS A 901 27.96 30.52 19.87
C LYS A 901 29.39 30.59 20.43
N SER A 902 29.94 29.49 20.95
CA SER A 902 31.35 29.41 21.35
C SER A 902 32.31 29.29 20.16
N ASN A 903 31.82 29.00 18.95
CA ASN A 903 32.63 28.77 17.74
C ASN A 903 32.22 29.70 16.56
N PRO A 904 32.36 31.03 16.70
CA PRO A 904 32.04 31.96 15.61
C PRO A 904 33.09 31.90 14.50
N ALA A 905 32.64 31.97 13.25
CA ALA A 905 33.52 32.28 12.13
C ALA A 905 34.00 33.73 12.21
N THR A 906 35.23 33.97 11.79
CA THR A 906 35.86 35.29 11.79
C THR A 906 35.51 36.03 10.50
N ILE A 907 35.06 37.28 10.61
CA ILE A 907 34.86 38.16 9.45
C ILE A 907 36.24 38.62 8.96
N VAL A 908 36.62 38.20 7.76
CA VAL A 908 37.90 38.57 7.13
C VAL A 908 37.77 39.84 6.30
N ASN A 909 36.62 40.03 5.63
CA ASN A 909 36.35 41.23 4.85
C ASN A 909 34.87 41.63 4.86
N LYS A 910 34.62 42.92 4.58
CA LYS A 910 33.30 43.50 4.36
C LYS A 910 33.22 44.18 2.99
N ASP A 911 32.04 44.19 2.38
CA ASP A 911 31.76 44.91 1.14
C ASP A 911 31.66 46.43 1.35
N SER A 912 31.47 47.18 0.27
CA SER A 912 31.32 48.65 0.31
C SER A 912 30.10 49.16 1.08
N ASN A 913 29.12 48.29 1.36
CA ASN A 913 27.95 48.59 2.18
C ASN A 913 28.15 48.21 3.66
N GLY A 914 29.32 47.66 4.02
CA GLY A 914 29.66 47.24 5.37
C GLY A 914 29.14 45.85 5.75
N ASN A 915 28.60 45.08 4.79
CA ASN A 915 28.19 43.70 5.02
C ASN A 915 29.41 42.77 4.97
N PRO A 916 29.53 41.79 5.88
CA PRO A 916 30.52 40.73 5.74
C PRO A 916 30.39 40.01 4.40
N ASN A 917 31.51 39.85 3.69
CA ASN A 917 31.54 39.14 2.41
C ASN A 917 32.63 38.07 2.33
N MET A 918 33.52 37.97 3.32
CA MET A 918 34.49 36.88 3.41
C MET A 918 34.66 36.45 4.87
N TRP A 919 34.64 35.14 5.09
CA TRP A 919 34.64 34.51 6.41
C TRP A 919 35.75 33.49 6.50
N SER A 920 36.33 33.32 7.69
CA SER A 920 37.27 32.24 7.97
C SER A 920 36.95 31.48 9.24
N PHE A 921 37.21 30.17 9.23
CA PHE A 921 37.08 29.31 10.41
C PHE A 921 37.98 28.08 10.26
N THR A 922 38.40 27.51 11.39
CA THR A 922 39.13 26.23 11.40
C THR A 922 38.15 25.09 11.14
N LEU A 923 38.52 24.17 10.25
CA LEU A 923 37.70 22.99 9.98
C LEU A 923 37.60 22.11 11.23
N PRO A 924 36.40 21.79 11.72
CA PRO A 924 36.23 20.96 12.92
C PRO A 924 36.57 19.49 12.66
N ASN A 925 36.42 19.05 11.42
CA ASN A 925 36.75 17.73 10.89
C ASN A 925 36.91 17.84 9.35
N GLU A 926 37.24 16.74 8.69
CA GLU A 926 37.31 16.66 7.23
C GLU A 926 36.11 15.90 6.62
N ASP A 927 34.94 16.01 7.26
CA ASP A 927 33.70 15.42 6.75
C ASP A 927 33.15 16.25 5.60
N GLU A 928 32.45 15.60 4.66
CA GLU A 928 31.85 16.32 3.53
C GLU A 928 30.65 17.19 3.93
N LEU A 929 30.11 17.07 5.14
CA LEU A 929 28.98 17.85 5.64
C LEU A 929 29.33 18.40 7.02
N ILE A 930 29.40 19.72 7.13
CA ILE A 930 29.76 20.43 8.36
C ILE A 930 28.55 21.23 8.83
N ASP A 931 28.07 20.98 10.05
CA ASP A 931 26.98 21.76 10.62
C ASP A 931 27.38 23.22 10.83
N VAL A 932 26.50 24.14 10.43
CA VAL A 932 26.68 25.58 10.61
C VAL A 932 25.37 26.25 11.01
N VAL A 933 25.47 27.36 11.74
CA VAL A 933 24.34 28.27 11.98
C VAL A 933 24.62 29.57 11.27
N VAL A 934 23.72 29.94 10.36
CA VAL A 934 23.78 31.20 9.61
C VAL A 934 22.80 32.20 10.20
N ASN A 935 23.24 33.42 10.44
CA ASN A 935 22.39 34.53 10.88
C ASN A 935 22.35 35.62 9.80
N PRO A 936 21.44 35.53 8.83
CA PRO A 936 21.26 36.57 7.84
C PRO A 936 20.43 37.73 8.40
N HIS A 937 20.78 38.95 8.00
CA HIS A 937 19.90 40.10 8.12
C HIS A 937 19.01 40.20 6.89
N VAL A 938 17.69 40.15 7.10
CA VAL A 938 16.69 40.35 6.05
C VAL A 938 16.00 41.69 6.29
N ALA A 939 16.05 42.60 5.30
CA ALA A 939 15.66 44.00 5.47
C ALA A 939 14.24 44.26 6.03
N ILE A 940 13.33 43.28 5.93
CA ILE A 940 11.93 43.37 6.42
C ILE A 940 11.69 42.50 7.66
N MET A 941 12.53 41.50 7.93
CA MET A 941 12.29 40.46 8.95
C MET A 941 13.32 40.47 10.09
N GLY A 942 14.42 41.22 9.97
CA GLY A 942 15.48 41.26 10.97
C GLY A 942 16.45 40.09 10.87
N ASN A 943 17.09 39.75 11.99
CA ASN A 943 18.11 38.70 12.10
C ASN A 943 17.49 37.43 12.69
N SER A 944 17.86 36.25 12.18
CA SER A 944 17.46 34.97 12.76
C SER A 944 18.57 33.95 12.64
N ASP A 945 18.82 33.17 13.69
CA ASP A 945 19.70 32.00 13.63
C ASP A 945 18.99 30.89 12.86
N ILE A 946 19.63 30.36 11.81
CA ILE A 946 19.08 29.32 10.94
C ILE A 946 20.10 28.19 10.84
N ALA A 947 19.69 26.96 11.17
CA ALA A 947 20.54 25.79 10.99
C ALA A 947 20.71 25.43 9.51
N ALA A 948 21.94 25.11 9.12
CA ALA A 948 22.30 24.64 7.78
C ALA A 948 23.48 23.68 7.85
N ARG A 949 23.86 23.08 6.71
CA ARG A 949 25.07 22.28 6.56
C ARG A 949 25.93 22.84 5.43
N LEU A 950 27.21 23.09 5.67
CA LEU A 950 28.19 23.38 4.63
C LEU A 950 28.64 22.04 4.01
N LYS A 951 28.29 21.82 2.75
CA LYS A 951 28.75 20.67 1.97
C LYS A 951 30.13 21.00 1.39
N VAL A 952 31.10 20.13 1.62
CA VAL A 952 32.47 20.22 1.07
C VAL A 952 32.71 19.03 0.15
N ASP A 953 32.99 19.29 -1.12
CA ASP A 953 33.30 18.22 -2.09
C ASP A 953 34.81 18.02 -2.21
N TYR A 954 35.35 17.13 -1.37
CA TYR A 954 36.77 16.83 -1.37
C TYR A 954 37.27 16.14 -2.65
N SER A 955 36.39 15.64 -3.54
CA SER A 955 36.80 15.12 -4.85
C SER A 955 37.33 16.24 -5.77
N THR A 956 36.99 17.49 -5.47
CA THR A 956 37.41 18.70 -6.20
C THR A 956 38.64 19.37 -5.60
N LEU A 957 39.17 18.84 -4.49
CA LEU A 957 40.30 19.42 -3.75
C LEU A 957 41.54 19.56 -4.63
N LYS A 958 42.07 20.78 -4.74
CA LYS A 958 43.25 21.11 -5.54
C LYS A 958 44.26 21.87 -4.71
N PHE A 959 45.51 21.39 -4.67
CA PHE A 959 46.63 22.13 -4.11
C PHE A 959 47.00 23.31 -5.05
N ILE A 960 47.09 24.52 -4.50
CA ILE A 960 47.31 25.77 -5.24
C ILE A 960 48.75 26.24 -5.10
N SER A 961 49.27 26.33 -3.87
CA SER A 961 50.64 26.79 -3.61
C SER A 961 51.13 26.40 -2.22
N GLU A 962 52.45 26.45 -2.01
CA GLU A 962 53.08 26.28 -0.69
C GLU A 962 52.87 27.50 0.24
N SER A 963 52.22 28.56 -0.24
CA SER A 963 51.91 29.73 0.60
C SER A 963 50.95 29.34 1.72
N THR A 964 51.24 29.82 2.92
CA THR A 964 50.36 29.73 4.10
C THR A 964 49.85 31.10 4.55
N ASP A 965 50.00 32.11 3.68
CA ASP A 965 49.46 33.43 3.90
C ASP A 965 47.95 33.44 3.69
N ASN A 966 47.25 34.35 4.37
CA ASN A 966 45.80 34.51 4.21
C ASN A 966 45.48 34.93 2.75
N PRO A 967 44.36 34.43 2.17
CA PRO A 967 43.98 34.76 0.80
C PRO A 967 43.72 36.25 0.61
N GLU A 968 44.08 36.78 -0.57
CA GLU A 968 43.84 38.17 -0.92
C GLU A 968 42.34 38.47 -0.98
N VAL A 969 41.95 39.62 -0.41
CA VAL A 969 40.56 40.11 -0.40
C VAL A 969 40.11 40.44 -1.83
N PRO A 970 38.93 40.00 -2.29
CA PRO A 970 38.42 40.36 -3.61
C PRO A 970 38.28 41.89 -3.76
N GLN A 971 39.00 42.48 -4.73
CA GLN A 971 38.81 43.89 -5.08
C GLN A 971 37.50 44.05 -5.85
N THR A 972 36.61 44.94 -5.37
CA THR A 972 35.39 45.32 -6.08
C THR A 972 35.74 46.22 -7.27
N ASP A 973 35.48 45.76 -8.50
CA ASP A 973 35.52 46.57 -9.71
C ASP A 973 34.43 47.66 -9.65
N ASP A 974 34.80 48.88 -9.24
CA ASP A 974 33.98 50.07 -9.40
C ASP A 974 34.39 50.81 -10.68
N SER A 975 33.75 50.47 -11.79
CA SER A 975 33.91 51.18 -13.06
C SER A 975 32.71 52.10 -13.33
N SER A 976 32.50 53.10 -12.48
CA SER A 976 31.89 54.35 -12.94
C SER A 976 32.24 55.57 -12.08
N LYS A 977 33.33 56.27 -12.41
CA LYS A 977 33.32 57.72 -12.71
C LYS A 977 34.72 58.28 -13.01
N THR A 978 34.73 58.98 -14.13
CA THR A 978 35.69 59.92 -14.72
C THR A 978 36.53 60.78 -13.77
N ASP A 979 37.83 60.87 -14.13
CA ASP A 979 38.77 62.00 -14.10
C ASP A 979 38.55 63.18 -13.11
N VAL A 980 39.60 63.52 -12.35
CA VAL A 980 40.49 64.69 -12.62
C VAL A 980 41.53 64.86 -11.47
N ASN A 981 42.82 64.88 -11.88
CA ASN A 981 44.03 65.55 -11.33
C ASN A 981 44.52 65.39 -9.87
N THR A 982 45.67 64.69 -9.74
CA THR A 982 47.02 65.15 -9.29
C THR A 982 47.24 65.97 -7.99
N PRO A 983 48.44 65.89 -7.35
CA PRO A 983 48.62 65.51 -5.92
C PRO A 983 49.42 66.60 -5.14
N PRO A 984 50.38 66.27 -4.25
CA PRO A 984 50.35 65.66 -2.91
C PRO A 984 50.88 66.64 -1.82
N VAL A 985 50.64 66.41 -0.52
CA VAL A 985 51.54 66.93 0.53
C VAL A 985 51.73 65.93 1.67
N THR A 986 52.97 65.98 2.13
CA THR A 986 53.82 65.15 2.97
C THR A 986 53.56 65.15 4.49
N SER A 987 54.12 64.08 5.09
CA SER A 987 55.00 64.03 6.27
C SER A 987 54.44 64.09 7.70
N ASN A 988 54.76 63.01 8.41
CA ASN A 988 55.45 62.92 9.72
C ASN A 988 54.89 63.72 10.91
N ASP A 989 54.57 63.04 12.01
CA ASP A 989 55.55 62.78 13.07
C ASP A 989 54.94 62.05 14.30
N ASN A 990 55.61 60.95 14.68
CA ASN A 990 56.12 60.62 16.00
C ASN A 990 55.29 60.71 17.31
N VAL A 991 55.10 59.52 17.91
CA VAL A 991 55.68 59.05 19.20
C VAL A 991 54.91 59.20 20.53
N THR A 992 54.98 58.08 21.28
CA THR A 992 54.91 57.81 22.73
C THR A 992 53.58 57.60 23.48
N ALA A 993 53.32 56.31 23.71
CA ALA A 993 53.43 55.61 25.01
C ALA A 993 52.52 55.98 26.21
N THR A 994 51.73 54.96 26.57
CA THR A 994 51.53 54.33 27.89
C THR A 994 50.29 54.63 28.75
N THR A 995 49.78 53.50 29.25
CA THR A 995 49.00 53.20 30.48
C THR A 995 47.47 53.25 30.48
N ASP A 996 46.93 52.03 30.57
CA ASP A 996 45.87 51.53 31.46
C ASP A 996 44.38 51.82 31.22
N LYS A 997 43.67 50.68 31.11
CA LYS A 997 42.33 50.31 31.62
C LYS A 997 41.13 51.16 31.21
N ASN A 998 40.17 50.51 30.56
CA ASN A 998 38.73 50.50 30.94
C ASN A 998 38.00 49.48 30.05
N ALA A 999 37.48 48.41 30.63
CA ALA A 999 36.13 48.32 31.17
C ALA A 999 35.08 48.10 30.07
N ILE A 1000 34.66 46.84 29.99
CA ILE A 1000 33.48 46.32 29.32
C ILE A 1000 32.27 47.15 29.75
N SER A 1001 31.51 47.67 28.78
CA SER A 1001 30.14 48.14 29.03
C SER A 1001 29.18 47.48 28.05
N SER A 1002 28.22 46.80 28.67
CA SER A 1002 27.05 46.12 28.14
C SER A 1002 26.09 47.06 27.41
N VAL A 1003 25.39 46.52 26.40
CA VAL A 1003 24.08 47.03 25.98
C VAL A 1003 23.02 46.01 26.41
N LYS A 1004 22.14 46.40 27.32
CA LYS A 1004 20.94 45.65 27.73
C LYS A 1004 19.71 46.15 26.97
N THR A 1005 18.98 45.18 26.43
CA THR A 1005 17.53 45.03 26.21
C THR A 1005 16.59 46.24 26.36
N GLY A 1006 15.69 46.40 25.38
CA GLY A 1006 14.40 47.08 25.53
C GLY A 1006 13.25 46.14 25.11
N ASP A 1007 12.34 45.86 26.04
CA ASP A 1007 11.12 45.05 25.89
C ASP A 1007 10.09 45.67 24.93
N LYS A 1008 9.32 44.82 24.22
CA LYS A 1008 7.88 44.56 24.52
C LYS A 1008 7.13 43.71 23.48
N LYS A 1009 6.32 42.81 24.06
CA LYS A 1009 4.99 42.30 23.64
C LYS A 1009 4.89 41.14 22.63
N ASN A 1010 4.43 40.02 23.18
CA ASN A 1010 3.56 39.05 22.50
C ASN A 1010 2.41 39.76 21.77
N LEU A 1011 2.25 39.42 20.49
CA LEU A 1011 0.97 39.41 19.80
C LEU A 1011 1.01 38.24 18.80
N GLU A 1012 0.12 37.27 19.01
CA GLU A 1012 -0.30 36.28 18.02
C GLU A 1012 -0.79 36.99 16.74
N LEU A 1013 -0.32 36.58 15.55
CA LEU A 1013 -1.12 36.45 14.31
C LEU A 1013 -0.25 36.10 13.08
N PHE A 1014 -0.69 35.07 12.35
CA PHE A 1014 -0.42 34.74 10.93
C PHE A 1014 0.97 34.23 10.49
N GLY A 1015 1.07 32.89 10.42
CA GLY A 1015 1.86 32.17 9.43
C GLY A 1015 0.94 31.45 8.43
N LEU A 1016 0.37 32.22 7.49
CA LEU A 1016 -0.28 31.70 6.28
C LEU A 1016 0.55 32.17 5.08
N MET A 1017 0.70 31.28 4.09
CA MET A 1017 1.40 31.42 2.80
C MET A 1017 2.91 31.07 2.85
N ILE A 1018 3.46 30.06 2.14
CA ILE A 1018 3.02 29.29 0.97
C ILE A 1018 3.63 27.87 1.02
N LEU A 1019 2.79 26.85 1.15
CA LEU A 1019 2.97 25.54 0.52
C LEU A 1019 2.12 25.57 -0.76
N ILE A 1020 2.68 25.26 -1.91
CA ILE A 1020 1.87 24.78 -3.05
C ILE A 1020 2.19 23.30 -3.20
N PRO A 1021 1.20 22.40 -3.07
CA PRO A 1021 1.34 21.00 -3.42
C PRO A 1021 1.11 20.83 -4.93
N ILE A 1022 1.91 20.00 -5.59
CA ILE A 1022 1.61 19.54 -6.94
C ILE A 1022 1.54 18.01 -6.94
N GLY A 1023 0.32 17.51 -7.05
CA GLY A 1023 0.00 16.17 -7.54
C GLY A 1023 -0.63 16.25 -8.92
N VAL A 1024 0.03 15.59 -9.89
CA VAL A 1024 -0.49 14.81 -11.05
C VAL A 1024 -1.36 15.51 -12.12
N ILE A 1025 -0.92 15.42 -13.41
CA ILE A 1025 -1.67 14.94 -14.60
C ILE A 1025 -0.77 14.87 -15.86
N LYS A 1026 -0.70 13.64 -16.47
CA LYS A 1026 -0.54 13.23 -17.90
C LYS A 1026 0.70 13.69 -18.71
N LEU A 1027 1.31 12.91 -19.62
CA LEU A 1027 0.77 11.93 -20.58
C LEU A 1027 1.91 11.09 -21.23
N LEU A 1028 1.57 9.87 -21.67
CA LEU A 1028 2.29 8.95 -22.57
C LEU A 1028 3.11 9.60 -23.70
N LYS A 1029 4.36 9.13 -23.92
CA LYS A 1029 4.97 8.74 -25.21
C LYS A 1029 6.49 8.58 -25.09
N ASN A 1030 7.00 7.35 -25.05
CA ASN A 1030 7.78 6.74 -26.14
C ASN A 1030 8.51 5.48 -25.70
N ARG A 1031 8.24 4.41 -26.47
CA ARG A 1031 9.07 3.22 -26.60
C ARG A 1031 10.43 3.56 -27.23
N ASN A 1032 11.41 2.73 -26.87
CA ASN A 1032 12.62 2.32 -27.60
C ASN A 1032 13.93 3.09 -27.39
N LEU A 1033 15.00 2.25 -27.33
CA LEU A 1033 16.45 2.47 -27.46
C LEU A 1033 17.15 2.75 -26.11
N LEU A 1034 18.17 2.03 -25.61
CA LEU A 1034 19.10 1.02 -26.16
C LEU A 1034 19.80 0.30 -24.97
N LYS A 1035 19.89 -1.04 -25.05
CA LYS A 1035 21.13 -1.86 -24.91
C LYS A 1035 22.31 -1.27 -24.11
N SER A 1036 22.64 -1.93 -22.99
CA SER A 1036 23.89 -2.70 -22.81
C SER A 1036 23.74 -3.63 -21.60
#